data_AF-A0A927RLI1-F1
#
_entry.id   AF-A0A927RLI1-F1
#
_cell.length_a   1.000
_cell.length_b   1.000
_cell.length_c   1.000
_cell.angle_alpha   90.00
_cell.angle_beta   90.00
_cell.angle_gamma   90.00
#
_symmetry.space_group_name_H-M   'P 1'
#
loop_
_entity.id
_entity.type
_entity.pdbx_description
1 polymer ?
#
loop_
_entity_poly.entity_id
_entity_poly.type
_entity_poly.pdbx_seq_one_letter_code
_entity_poly.pdbx_strand_id
1 'polypeptide(L)'
;MSRKVWFISLSVFITVLSVALGVTVFQSSYLRLWETLCALGTSVKYYGCEVFGIEHSTHAGITDISGVLKWEQFLPKTTEDFKLKANIFFSLFIQGGNLKAFWLMVGKGVGNVARYIVLFLPFVLLFVLLIKKAYATPNTKHNQDTKPLKAFKWVMGKTYHPIKRFIKEYAAYVERDGKWKTAWIVIWALNFNLASMIVAFVAYYLYFSVSFDVKSLYGQVCNLILDTGLVLKHFPWFITGTVAWLIFNHIRENIARSVLQHHEARNCGFIKELPIVSMSCGSMGKKKTTLTTDMSLSQTVMFRQEAFIRLQKQDMKFPFFPWIKFEKELQSCMEYGRVYNLASIRTWVAQKRERYEKHGNVEWQLYGYDVERYGLYYDSGLKEEYLFDVLETYAKLYFIYVIESSLLVANYSIREEDILYDSGNFPMRTYGFFSPAVEYTRFAHILDFDVLRLGKKVIADNPKAGSFEFGVVVITEIGKERANMLELKEMKKGADEANQKNDLFNAWLKMCRHSATVDNFPFIKVFVDEQRPESWGADARDLCDILTIVSSGEERLAMPFYTIEEMLCEWAFAWFIDLYYELRFLRGDNTLFMHLLKWVVSKIWAHNERIYNKFGYCVLSIEKERGTQDSKPQKKRYFLANYKIYRDRFSTDCFSDYFNDLAEKSGVGLMDYRAYASVKASVEELKAQNSYFIRDLYGK
;
A
#
# COMPACT_ATOMS: atom_id res chain seq x y z
N MET A 1 -45.15 -1.69 12.83
CA MET A 1 -44.11 -1.23 13.78
C MET A 1 -42.82 -0.98 12.99
N SER A 2 -42.31 0.26 12.95
CA SER A 2 -41.16 0.57 12.08
C SER A 2 -39.88 -0.13 12.60
N ARG A 3 -38.99 -0.55 11.68
CA ARG A 3 -37.71 -1.21 12.05
C ARG A 3 -36.86 -0.39 13.02
N LYS A 4 -37.01 0.95 13.01
CA LYS A 4 -36.37 1.85 13.97
C LYS A 4 -36.76 1.57 15.42
N VAL A 5 -38.04 1.27 15.70
CA VAL A 5 -38.50 0.98 17.06
C VAL A 5 -37.84 -0.30 17.60
N TRP A 6 -37.76 -1.34 16.77
CA TRP A 6 -37.06 -2.58 17.13
C TRP A 6 -35.58 -2.36 17.43
N PHE A 7 -34.89 -1.52 16.65
CA PHE A 7 -33.49 -1.21 16.89
C PHE A 7 -33.29 -0.43 18.20
N ILE A 8 -34.15 0.56 18.49
CA ILE A 8 -34.10 1.30 19.75
C ILE A 8 -34.34 0.37 20.94
N SER A 9 -35.39 -0.46 20.91
CA SER A 9 -35.70 -1.41 21.98
C SER A 9 -34.55 -2.40 22.22
N LEU A 10 -33.93 -2.90 21.15
CA LEU A 10 -32.77 -3.79 21.24
C LEU A 10 -31.55 -3.08 21.85
N SER A 11 -31.29 -1.83 21.47
CA SER A 11 -30.19 -1.04 22.03
C SER A 11 -30.39 -0.73 23.52
N VAL A 12 -31.61 -0.39 23.93
CA VAL A 12 -31.96 -0.19 25.33
C VAL A 12 -31.76 -1.49 26.13
N PHE A 13 -32.24 -2.61 25.61
CA PHE A 13 -32.06 -3.91 26.25
C PHE A 13 -30.58 -4.29 26.45
N ILE A 14 -29.75 -4.11 25.41
CA ILE A 14 -28.30 -4.37 25.50
C ILE A 14 -27.64 -3.44 26.53
N THR A 15 -28.07 -2.18 26.61
CA THR A 15 -27.53 -1.20 27.57
C THR A 15 -27.87 -1.61 29.00
N VAL A 16 -29.13 -1.93 29.28
CA VAL A 16 -29.58 -2.40 30.59
C VAL A 16 -28.83 -3.67 31.01
N LEU A 17 -28.68 -4.63 30.09
CA LEU A 17 -27.91 -5.85 30.35
C LEU A 17 -26.43 -5.54 30.66
N SER A 18 -25.81 -4.63 29.92
CA SER A 18 -24.41 -4.24 30.13
C SER A 18 -24.18 -3.57 31.49
N VAL A 19 -25.15 -2.74 31.94
CA VAL A 19 -25.12 -2.12 33.27
C VAL A 19 -25.35 -3.15 34.37
N ALA A 20 -26.32 -4.07 34.19
CA ALA A 20 -26.59 -5.14 35.14
C ALA A 20 -25.38 -6.07 35.32
N LEU A 21 -24.67 -6.39 34.24
CA LEU A 21 -23.39 -7.13 34.29
C LEU A 21 -22.32 -6.33 35.03
N GLY A 22 -22.26 -5.01 34.83
CA GLY A 22 -21.38 -4.11 35.56
C GLY A 22 -21.54 -4.23 37.08
N VAL A 23 -22.79 -4.21 37.55
CA VAL A 23 -23.11 -4.29 38.99
C VAL A 23 -22.88 -5.68 39.56
N THR A 24 -23.22 -6.75 38.83
CA THR A 24 -23.23 -8.12 39.37
C THR A 24 -21.92 -8.88 39.18
N VAL A 25 -21.24 -8.70 38.05
CA VAL A 25 -20.03 -9.45 37.70
C VAL A 25 -18.78 -8.58 37.85
N PHE A 26 -18.87 -7.30 37.50
CA PHE A 26 -17.73 -6.38 37.46
C PHE A 26 -17.68 -5.41 38.65
N GLN A 27 -18.34 -5.73 39.77
CA GLN A 27 -18.35 -4.86 40.97
C GLN A 27 -16.94 -4.50 41.46
N SER A 28 -15.99 -5.43 41.37
CA SER A 28 -14.59 -5.22 41.72
C SER A 28 -13.92 -4.16 40.86
N SER A 29 -14.36 -3.95 39.62
CA SER A 29 -13.87 -2.91 38.72
C SER A 29 -14.20 -1.50 39.24
N TYR A 30 -15.43 -1.31 39.72
CA TYR A 30 -15.86 -0.03 40.30
C TYR A 30 -15.19 0.27 41.65
N LEU A 31 -15.01 -0.76 42.48
CA LEU A 31 -14.25 -0.63 43.73
C LEU A 31 -12.77 -0.32 43.48
N ARG A 32 -12.18 -0.92 42.43
CA ARG A 32 -10.81 -0.64 42.00
C ARG A 32 -10.67 0.79 41.46
N LEU A 33 -11.65 1.27 40.68
CA LEU A 33 -11.66 2.66 40.21
C LEU A 33 -11.65 3.63 41.40
N TRP A 34 -12.50 3.38 42.42
CA TRP A 34 -12.51 4.18 43.64
C TRP A 34 -11.17 4.15 44.38
N GLU A 35 -10.55 2.97 44.52
CA GLU A 35 -9.21 2.83 45.09
C GLU A 35 -8.17 3.69 44.35
N THR A 36 -8.18 3.65 43.01
CA THR A 36 -7.25 4.45 42.20
C THR A 36 -7.51 5.96 42.27
N LEU A 37 -8.76 6.39 42.44
CA LEU A 37 -9.10 7.80 42.65
C LEU A 37 -8.61 8.31 44.01
N CYS A 38 -8.77 7.51 45.07
CA CYS A 38 -8.19 7.81 46.37
C CYS A 38 -6.66 7.90 46.29
N ALA A 39 -6.02 6.95 45.59
CA ALA A 39 -4.58 6.96 45.37
C ALA A 39 -4.13 8.21 44.59
N LEU A 40 -4.87 8.63 43.56
CA LEU A 40 -4.61 9.88 42.82
C LEU A 40 -4.63 11.09 43.75
N GLY A 41 -5.63 11.19 44.64
CA GLY A 41 -5.70 12.26 45.63
C GLY A 41 -4.48 12.31 46.55
N THR A 42 -4.00 11.14 47.02
CA THR A 42 -2.78 11.07 47.83
C THR A 42 -1.52 11.42 47.04
N SER A 43 -1.42 11.03 45.77
CA SER A 43 -0.30 11.38 44.90
C SER A 43 -0.26 12.87 44.56
N VAL A 44 -1.41 13.51 44.33
CA VAL A 44 -1.49 14.98 44.12
C VAL A 44 -1.05 15.72 45.37
N LYS A 45 -1.50 15.28 46.55
CA LYS A 45 -1.07 15.85 47.83
C LYS A 45 0.44 15.67 48.04
N TYR A 46 0.98 14.48 47.77
CA TYR A 46 2.40 14.18 47.86
C TYR A 46 3.21 15.09 46.92
N TYR A 47 2.81 15.14 45.64
CA TYR A 47 3.45 15.98 44.62
C TYR A 47 3.47 17.45 45.04
N GLY A 48 2.33 18.00 45.48
CA GLY A 48 2.24 19.39 45.92
C GLY A 48 3.15 19.67 47.12
N CYS A 49 3.08 18.84 48.17
CA CYS A 49 3.86 19.11 49.36
C CYS A 49 5.38 18.97 49.13
N GLU A 50 5.84 18.02 48.32
CA GLU A 50 7.27 17.92 47.95
C GLU A 50 7.73 19.10 47.08
N VAL A 51 6.95 19.51 46.07
CA VAL A 51 7.30 20.66 45.20
C VAL A 51 7.38 21.97 46.00
N PHE A 52 6.53 22.13 47.01
CA PHE A 52 6.52 23.30 47.88
C PHE A 52 7.36 23.16 49.16
N GLY A 53 8.08 22.05 49.35
CA GLY A 53 8.95 21.81 50.51
C GLY A 53 8.23 21.80 51.87
N ILE A 54 6.95 21.43 51.90
CA ILE A 54 6.13 21.37 53.11
C ILE A 54 6.34 20.02 53.77
N GLU A 55 6.74 19.97 55.05
CA GLU A 55 6.86 18.69 55.77
C GLU A 55 5.53 17.93 55.79
N HIS A 56 5.54 16.69 55.29
CA HIS A 56 4.35 15.84 55.22
C HIS A 56 4.66 14.38 55.54
N SER A 57 3.76 13.70 56.23
CA SER A 57 3.79 12.25 56.47
C SER A 57 2.90 11.46 55.49
N THR A 58 2.55 12.07 54.35
CA THR A 58 1.61 11.47 53.39
C THR A 58 2.26 10.28 52.67
N HIS A 59 1.74 9.07 52.89
CA HIS A 59 2.10 7.89 52.11
C HIS A 59 1.35 7.90 50.77
N ALA A 60 2.05 7.73 49.65
CA ALA A 60 1.43 7.64 48.34
C ALA A 60 0.79 6.24 48.18
N GLY A 61 -0.52 6.12 48.38
CA GLY A 61 -1.22 4.82 48.34
C GLY A 61 -1.16 4.10 46.98
N ILE A 62 -0.65 4.77 45.94
CA ILE A 62 -0.43 4.15 44.63
C ILE A 62 0.71 3.12 44.66
N THR A 63 1.69 3.22 45.56
CA THR A 63 2.85 2.31 45.62
C THR A 63 2.49 0.89 46.09
N ASP A 64 1.34 0.74 46.76
CA ASP A 64 0.84 -0.52 47.25
C ASP A 64 0.11 -1.35 46.16
N ILE A 65 0.11 -2.67 46.32
CA ILE A 65 -0.68 -3.58 45.49
C ILE A 65 -2.16 -3.45 45.86
N SER A 66 -3.05 -3.48 44.86
CA SER A 66 -4.51 -3.37 45.05
C SER A 66 -5.03 -4.29 46.15
N GLY A 67 -5.75 -3.72 47.12
CA GLY A 67 -6.46 -4.46 48.16
C GLY A 67 -7.78 -5.05 47.66
N VAL A 68 -8.32 -4.51 46.56
CA VAL A 68 -9.60 -4.90 45.93
C VAL A 68 -9.42 -6.10 45.01
N LEU A 69 -8.38 -6.08 44.17
CA LEU A 69 -8.10 -7.15 43.20
C LEU A 69 -7.12 -8.16 43.80
N LYS A 70 -7.62 -9.06 44.64
CA LYS A 70 -6.84 -10.17 45.17
C LYS A 70 -6.81 -11.31 44.17
N TRP A 71 -5.81 -11.34 43.29
CA TRP A 71 -5.52 -12.55 42.53
C TRP A 71 -4.70 -13.47 43.42
N GLU A 72 -5.38 -14.41 44.06
CA GLU A 72 -4.76 -15.34 44.99
C GLU A 72 -3.58 -16.06 44.29
N GLN A 73 -2.37 -15.81 44.83
CA GLN A 73 -1.18 -16.66 44.73
C GLN A 73 -0.30 -16.62 43.46
N PHE A 74 -0.61 -15.89 42.38
CA PHE A 74 0.20 -16.00 41.16
C PHE A 74 1.38 -15.01 41.04
N LEU A 75 1.25 -13.79 41.57
CA LEU A 75 2.28 -12.75 41.45
C LEU A 75 3.03 -12.53 42.77
N PRO A 76 4.37 -12.56 42.77
CA PRO A 76 5.17 -12.20 43.95
C PRO A 76 4.95 -10.74 44.35
N LYS A 77 4.92 -10.46 45.65
CA LYS A 77 4.57 -9.14 46.18
C LYS A 77 5.73 -8.15 46.17
N THR A 78 6.96 -8.64 46.10
CA THR A 78 8.18 -7.83 46.10
C THR A 78 9.10 -8.25 44.96
N THR A 79 9.95 -7.32 44.52
CA THR A 79 10.98 -7.56 43.50
C THR A 79 11.96 -8.67 43.91
N GLU A 80 12.23 -8.84 45.19
CA GLU A 80 13.09 -9.91 45.70
C GLU A 80 12.42 -11.28 45.65
N ASP A 81 11.14 -11.39 46.03
CA ASP A 81 10.36 -12.64 45.91
C ASP A 81 10.20 -13.04 44.44
N PHE A 82 10.07 -12.07 43.53
CA PHE A 82 10.06 -12.32 42.09
C PHE A 82 11.38 -12.95 41.61
N LYS A 83 12.52 -12.36 41.96
CA LYS A 83 13.84 -12.89 41.57
C LYS A 83 14.05 -14.32 42.08
N LEU A 84 13.65 -14.57 43.33
CA LEU A 84 13.78 -15.89 43.96
C LEU A 84 12.92 -16.92 43.21
N LYS A 85 11.64 -16.62 42.98
CA LYS A 85 10.72 -17.51 42.25
C LYS A 85 11.09 -17.69 40.78
N ALA A 86 11.58 -16.64 40.11
CA ALA A 86 12.05 -16.73 38.74
C ALA A 86 13.28 -17.64 38.63
N ASN A 87 14.24 -17.53 39.56
CA ASN A 87 15.39 -18.42 39.61
C ASN A 87 14.96 -19.88 39.86
N ILE A 88 14.03 -20.11 40.80
CA ILE A 88 13.44 -21.45 41.02
C ILE A 88 12.76 -21.96 39.74
N PHE A 89 11.98 -21.12 39.05
CA PHE A 89 11.31 -21.50 37.81
C PHE A 89 12.32 -21.89 36.72
N PHE A 90 13.31 -21.05 36.43
CA PHE A 90 14.30 -21.32 35.38
C PHE A 90 15.20 -22.51 35.72
N SER A 91 15.58 -22.67 36.98
CA SER A 91 16.32 -23.86 37.44
C SER A 91 15.50 -25.15 37.29
N LEU A 92 14.22 -25.14 37.66
CA LEU A 92 13.31 -26.27 37.45
C LEU A 92 13.02 -26.53 35.97
N PHE A 93 12.98 -25.48 35.14
CA PHE A 93 12.74 -25.58 33.71
C PHE A 93 13.93 -26.21 32.98
N ILE A 94 15.16 -25.86 33.37
CA ILE A 94 16.40 -26.42 32.79
C ILE A 94 16.72 -27.82 33.37
N GLN A 95 16.17 -28.17 34.54
CA GLN A 95 16.39 -29.48 35.15
C GLN A 95 15.86 -30.61 34.27
N GLY A 96 16.76 -31.46 33.78
CA GLY A 96 16.43 -32.53 32.83
C GLY A 96 15.35 -33.51 33.31
N GLY A 97 15.23 -33.74 34.63
CA GLY A 97 14.17 -34.57 35.22
C GLY A 97 12.77 -33.99 35.01
N ASN A 98 12.60 -32.68 35.25
CA ASN A 98 11.32 -31.98 35.03
C ASN A 98 11.01 -31.84 33.55
N LEU A 99 12.03 -31.56 32.73
CA LEU A 99 11.87 -31.47 31.29
C LEU A 99 11.41 -32.82 30.71
N LYS A 100 11.99 -33.93 31.19
CA LYS A 100 11.54 -35.29 30.86
C LYS A 100 10.11 -35.57 31.34
N ALA A 101 9.76 -35.17 32.56
CA ALA A 101 8.41 -35.34 33.10
C ALA A 101 7.36 -34.51 32.32
N PHE A 102 7.71 -33.28 31.93
CA PHE A 102 6.89 -32.43 31.07
C PHE A 102 6.66 -33.07 29.71
N TRP A 103 7.72 -33.53 29.03
CA TRP A 103 7.57 -34.23 27.75
C TRP A 103 6.78 -35.54 27.88
N LEU A 104 6.87 -36.24 29.01
CA LEU A 104 6.02 -37.40 29.30
C LEU A 104 4.54 -37.01 29.44
N MET A 105 4.24 -35.87 30.06
CA MET A 105 2.88 -35.35 30.19
C MET A 105 2.34 -34.88 28.83
N VAL A 106 3.13 -34.12 28.07
CA VAL A 106 2.81 -33.75 26.68
C VAL A 106 2.59 -35.00 25.84
N GLY A 107 3.46 -36.00 25.97
CA GLY A 107 3.34 -37.30 25.29
C GLY A 107 2.05 -38.04 25.65
N LYS A 108 1.62 -38.03 26.93
CA LYS A 108 0.30 -38.55 27.34
C LYS A 108 -0.84 -37.76 26.71
N GLY A 109 -0.73 -36.43 26.65
CA GLY A 109 -1.71 -35.56 25.99
C GLY A 109 -1.84 -35.86 24.49
N VAL A 110 -0.71 -35.91 23.78
CA VAL A 110 -0.62 -36.31 22.37
C VAL A 110 -1.16 -37.73 22.18
N GLY A 111 -0.86 -38.66 23.09
CA GLY A 111 -1.40 -40.01 23.09
C GLY A 111 -2.92 -40.06 23.20
N ASN A 112 -3.53 -39.21 24.03
CA ASN A 112 -4.98 -39.09 24.12
C ASN A 112 -5.58 -38.51 22.83
N VAL A 113 -4.97 -37.48 22.24
CA VAL A 113 -5.39 -36.93 20.94
C VAL A 113 -5.28 -38.00 19.85
N ALA A 114 -4.18 -38.77 19.82
CA ALA A 114 -3.99 -39.85 18.88
C ALA A 114 -5.05 -40.95 19.04
N ARG A 115 -5.47 -41.29 20.27
CA ARG A 115 -6.59 -42.22 20.51
C ARG A 115 -7.89 -41.70 19.89
N TYR A 116 -8.20 -40.42 20.04
CA TYR A 116 -9.37 -39.82 19.38
C TYR A 116 -9.23 -39.87 17.85
N ILE A 117 -8.07 -39.55 17.30
CA ILE A 117 -7.82 -39.64 15.85
C ILE A 117 -8.06 -41.07 15.37
N VAL A 118 -7.48 -42.08 16.02
CA VAL A 118 -7.64 -43.49 15.63
C VAL A 118 -9.10 -43.93 15.73
N LEU A 119 -9.85 -43.45 16.73
CA LEU A 119 -11.28 -43.74 16.87
C LEU A 119 -12.10 -43.10 15.75
N PHE A 120 -11.79 -41.85 15.35
CA PHE A 120 -12.52 -41.13 14.30
C PHE A 120 -12.08 -41.49 12.87
N LEU A 121 -10.84 -41.91 12.68
CA LEU A 121 -10.25 -42.27 11.38
C LEU A 121 -11.10 -43.28 10.57
N PRO A 122 -11.61 -44.39 11.12
CA PRO A 122 -12.46 -45.31 10.36
C PRO A 122 -13.77 -44.66 9.90
N PHE A 123 -14.36 -43.75 10.69
CA PHE A 123 -15.56 -43.02 10.29
C PHE A 123 -15.27 -42.02 9.17
N VAL A 124 -14.13 -41.32 9.24
CA VAL A 124 -13.67 -40.42 8.17
C VAL A 124 -13.40 -41.20 6.89
N LEU A 125 -12.70 -42.34 6.98
CA LEU A 125 -12.43 -43.20 5.83
C LEU A 125 -13.72 -43.76 5.22
N LEU A 126 -14.65 -44.24 6.05
CA LEU A 126 -15.95 -44.72 5.59
C LEU A 126 -16.74 -43.61 4.91
N PHE A 127 -16.73 -42.40 5.47
CA PHE A 127 -17.37 -41.23 4.86
C PHE A 127 -16.74 -40.87 3.50
N VAL A 128 -15.41 -40.87 3.39
CA VAL A 128 -14.69 -40.64 2.12
C VAL A 128 -15.04 -41.70 1.08
N LEU A 129 -15.09 -42.98 1.47
CA LEU A 129 -15.47 -44.09 0.59
C LEU A 129 -16.92 -43.98 0.12
N LEU A 130 -17.84 -43.60 1.02
CA LEU A 130 -19.25 -43.37 0.68
C LEU A 130 -19.41 -42.21 -0.30
N ILE A 131 -18.68 -41.11 -0.12
CA ILE A 131 -18.63 -39.99 -1.06
C ILE A 131 -18.10 -40.48 -2.41
N LYS A 132 -16.93 -41.13 -2.44
CA LYS A 132 -16.36 -41.65 -3.70
C LYS A 132 -17.35 -42.57 -4.42
N LYS A 133 -18.01 -43.49 -3.71
CA LYS A 133 -19.02 -44.39 -4.30
C LYS A 133 -20.25 -43.63 -4.80
N ALA A 134 -20.78 -42.68 -4.04
CA ALA A 134 -21.95 -41.90 -4.41
C ALA A 134 -21.69 -40.99 -5.63
N TYR A 135 -20.44 -40.58 -5.84
CA TYR A 135 -20.05 -39.66 -6.89
C TYR A 135 -19.25 -40.28 -8.06
N ALA A 136 -18.98 -41.60 -8.04
CA ALA A 136 -18.31 -42.32 -9.12
C ALA A 136 -19.15 -42.45 -10.40
N THR A 137 -20.46 -42.20 -10.34
CA THR A 137 -21.36 -42.36 -11.48
C THR A 137 -21.36 -41.12 -12.39
N PRO A 138 -21.13 -41.29 -13.71
CA PRO A 138 -21.19 -40.18 -14.65
C PRO A 138 -22.58 -39.54 -14.69
N ASN A 139 -22.66 -38.22 -14.73
CA ASN A 139 -23.92 -37.48 -14.83
C ASN A 139 -23.79 -36.27 -15.76
N THR A 140 -24.66 -36.18 -16.76
CA THR A 140 -24.68 -35.10 -17.79
C THR A 140 -25.75 -34.02 -17.54
N LYS A 141 -26.38 -34.00 -16.35
CA LYS A 141 -27.35 -32.96 -15.99
C LYS A 141 -26.66 -31.63 -15.66
N HIS A 142 -26.28 -30.88 -16.69
CA HIS A 142 -25.58 -29.62 -16.56
C HIS A 142 -26.39 -28.57 -15.79
N ASN A 143 -25.76 -27.94 -14.80
CA ASN A 143 -26.30 -26.82 -14.02
C ASN A 143 -27.63 -27.13 -13.28
N GLN A 144 -27.92 -28.40 -13.01
CA GLN A 144 -29.08 -28.77 -12.19
C GLN A 144 -28.67 -28.94 -10.72
N ASP A 145 -29.39 -28.29 -9.82
CA ASP A 145 -29.17 -28.46 -8.37
C ASP A 145 -29.78 -29.76 -7.87
N THR A 146 -29.00 -30.52 -7.11
CA THR A 146 -29.50 -31.70 -6.36
C THR A 146 -30.57 -31.32 -5.33
N LYS A 147 -31.49 -32.25 -5.00
CA LYS A 147 -32.55 -32.01 -4.01
C LYS A 147 -32.01 -31.51 -2.65
N PRO A 148 -30.91 -32.07 -2.09
CA PRO A 148 -30.32 -31.55 -0.85
C PRO A 148 -29.83 -30.11 -0.97
N LEU A 149 -29.24 -29.74 -2.12
CA LEU A 149 -28.78 -28.37 -2.35
C LEU A 149 -29.96 -27.39 -2.46
N LYS A 150 -31.05 -27.78 -3.12
CA LYS A 150 -32.28 -26.97 -3.18
C LYS A 150 -32.88 -26.74 -1.80
N ALA A 151 -32.99 -27.80 -0.99
CA ALA A 151 -33.46 -27.69 0.39
C ALA A 151 -32.57 -26.77 1.23
N PHE A 152 -31.25 -26.94 1.13
CA PHE A 152 -30.28 -26.08 1.82
C PHE A 152 -30.42 -24.60 1.42
N LYS A 153 -30.46 -24.29 0.11
CA LYS A 153 -30.64 -22.91 -0.38
C LYS A 153 -31.97 -22.31 0.10
N TRP A 154 -33.04 -23.11 0.13
CA TRP A 154 -34.34 -22.67 0.64
C TRP A 154 -34.30 -22.34 2.15
N VAL A 155 -33.72 -23.23 2.97
CA VAL A 155 -33.53 -22.99 4.41
C VAL A 155 -32.70 -21.73 4.63
N MET A 156 -31.56 -21.60 3.94
CA MET A 156 -30.69 -20.43 4.01
C MET A 156 -31.39 -19.13 3.61
N GLY A 157 -32.28 -19.19 2.62
CA GLY A 157 -33.12 -18.07 2.20
C GLY A 157 -34.11 -17.61 3.25
N LYS A 158 -34.61 -18.53 4.09
CA LYS A 158 -35.61 -18.25 5.12
C LYS A 158 -35.01 -17.90 6.48
N THR A 159 -33.84 -18.43 6.83
CA THR A 159 -33.21 -18.22 8.14
C THR A 159 -32.03 -17.26 8.07
N TYR A 160 -30.97 -17.65 7.37
CA TYR A 160 -29.69 -16.94 7.37
C TYR A 160 -29.75 -15.57 6.69
N HIS A 161 -30.36 -15.46 5.50
CA HIS A 161 -30.42 -14.19 4.77
C HIS A 161 -31.18 -13.08 5.54
N PRO A 162 -32.36 -13.33 6.12
CA PRO A 162 -33.07 -12.34 6.94
C PRO A 162 -32.27 -11.92 8.18
N ILE A 163 -31.70 -12.88 8.91
CA ILE A 163 -30.91 -12.60 10.13
C ILE A 163 -29.66 -11.78 9.79
N LYS A 164 -28.92 -12.18 8.75
CA LYS A 164 -27.73 -11.45 8.30
C LYS A 164 -28.07 -10.01 7.89
N ARG A 165 -29.19 -9.84 7.17
CA ARG A 165 -29.68 -8.51 6.76
C ARG A 165 -30.05 -7.68 7.99
N PHE A 166 -30.78 -8.25 8.94
CA PHE A 166 -31.13 -7.59 10.20
C PHE A 166 -29.91 -7.15 11.00
N ILE A 167 -28.92 -8.03 11.19
CA ILE A 167 -27.67 -7.71 11.90
C ILE A 167 -26.89 -6.60 11.18
N LYS A 168 -26.78 -6.66 9.85
CA LYS A 168 -26.12 -5.60 9.08
C LYS A 168 -26.83 -4.25 9.18
N GLU A 169 -28.15 -4.26 9.07
CA GLU A 169 -28.97 -3.04 9.21
C GLU A 169 -28.87 -2.46 10.63
N TYR A 170 -28.85 -3.31 11.66
CA TYR A 170 -28.66 -2.89 13.04
C TYR A 170 -27.25 -2.34 13.30
N ALA A 171 -26.21 -2.99 12.78
CA ALA A 171 -24.83 -2.50 12.87
C ALA A 171 -24.68 -1.13 12.20
N ALA A 172 -25.25 -0.95 11.00
CA ALA A 172 -25.27 0.34 10.32
C ALA A 172 -26.07 1.41 11.08
N TYR A 173 -27.14 1.03 11.78
CA TYR A 173 -27.89 1.93 12.66
C TYR A 173 -27.04 2.41 13.84
N VAL A 174 -26.35 1.50 14.55
CA VAL A 174 -25.46 1.83 15.67
C VAL A 174 -24.29 2.73 15.21
N GLU A 175 -23.75 2.48 14.02
CA GLU A 175 -22.67 3.27 13.44
C GLU A 175 -23.11 4.69 13.05
N ARG A 176 -24.34 4.85 12.52
CA ARG A 176 -24.89 6.16 12.12
C ARG A 176 -25.22 7.08 13.31
N ASP A 177 -25.80 6.53 14.37
CA ASP A 177 -26.27 7.35 15.51
C ASP A 177 -25.12 7.71 16.47
N GLY A 178 -24.05 6.91 16.50
CA GLY A 178 -22.79 7.14 17.22
C GLY A 178 -22.90 7.10 18.76
N LYS A 179 -23.97 7.64 19.34
CA LYS A 179 -24.23 7.77 20.78
C LYS A 179 -24.28 6.42 21.49
N TRP A 180 -24.98 5.44 20.93
CA TRP A 180 -25.05 4.07 21.48
C TRP A 180 -23.68 3.40 21.54
N LYS A 181 -22.89 3.54 20.46
CA LYS A 181 -21.53 3.02 20.37
C LYS A 181 -20.64 3.65 21.44
N THR A 182 -20.66 4.97 21.57
CA THR A 182 -19.88 5.68 22.60
C THR A 182 -20.29 5.27 24.01
N ALA A 183 -21.61 5.20 24.29
CA ALA A 183 -22.11 4.78 25.59
C ALA A 183 -21.67 3.36 25.96
N TRP A 184 -21.75 2.40 25.04
CA TRP A 184 -21.29 1.04 25.29
C TRP A 184 -19.78 0.95 25.47
N ILE A 185 -18.99 1.71 24.68
CA ILE A 185 -17.54 1.78 24.87
C ILE A 185 -17.22 2.29 26.28
N VAL A 186 -17.90 3.33 26.76
CA VAL A 186 -17.70 3.88 28.12
C VAL A 186 -18.09 2.86 29.19
N ILE A 187 -19.28 2.24 29.10
CA ILE A 187 -19.74 1.23 30.08
C ILE A 187 -18.75 0.07 30.15
N TRP A 188 -18.33 -0.46 29.00
CA TRP A 188 -17.41 -1.60 28.97
C TRP A 188 -15.98 -1.21 29.35
N ALA A 189 -15.53 0.03 29.07
CA ALA A 189 -14.26 0.54 29.58
C ALA A 189 -14.23 0.62 31.11
N LEU A 190 -15.34 1.03 31.74
CA LEU A 190 -15.50 1.02 33.19
C LEU A 190 -15.57 -0.41 33.76
N ASN A 191 -16.26 -1.32 33.08
CA ASN A 191 -16.34 -2.74 33.50
C ASN A 191 -14.98 -3.47 33.38
N PHE A 192 -14.11 -3.07 32.45
CA PHE A 192 -12.80 -3.70 32.20
C PHE A 192 -11.62 -3.03 32.89
N ASN A 193 -11.86 -2.20 33.92
CA ASN A 193 -10.82 -1.46 34.64
C ASN A 193 -9.96 -0.52 33.78
N LEU A 194 -10.31 -0.24 32.53
CA LEU A 194 -9.52 0.66 31.67
C LEU A 194 -9.44 2.08 32.27
N ALA A 195 -10.53 2.56 32.86
CA ALA A 195 -10.53 3.83 33.57
C ALA A 195 -9.59 3.80 34.80
N SER A 196 -9.63 2.72 35.59
CA SER A 196 -8.77 2.52 36.75
C SER A 196 -7.28 2.52 36.37
N MET A 197 -6.93 1.86 35.24
CA MET A 197 -5.56 1.85 34.71
C MET A 197 -5.06 3.26 34.34
N ILE A 198 -5.91 4.07 33.69
CA ILE A 198 -5.55 5.45 33.31
C ILE A 198 -5.35 6.31 34.55
N VAL A 199 -6.27 6.23 35.53
CA VAL A 199 -6.18 6.98 36.79
C VAL A 199 -4.93 6.57 37.58
N ALA A 200 -4.66 5.26 37.67
CA ALA A 200 -3.45 4.73 38.32
C ALA A 200 -2.17 5.21 37.63
N PHE A 201 -2.14 5.25 36.29
CA PHE A 201 -0.99 5.76 35.53
C PHE A 201 -0.71 7.23 35.85
N VAL A 202 -1.74 8.07 35.87
CA VAL A 202 -1.59 9.50 36.22
C VAL A 202 -1.15 9.66 37.68
N ALA A 203 -1.74 8.90 38.61
CA ALA A 203 -1.38 8.92 40.02
C ALA A 203 0.08 8.51 40.24
N TYR A 204 0.56 7.50 39.52
CA TYR A 204 1.94 7.05 39.59
C TYR A 204 2.91 8.04 38.95
N TYR A 205 2.54 8.65 37.81
CA TYR A 205 3.35 9.69 37.16
C TYR A 205 3.62 10.86 38.11
N LEU A 206 2.59 11.36 38.79
CA LEU A 206 2.73 12.46 39.76
C LEU A 206 3.67 12.08 40.92
N TYR A 207 3.51 10.89 41.49
CA TYR A 207 4.42 10.39 42.53
C TYR A 207 5.86 10.24 42.03
N PHE A 208 6.05 9.52 40.92
CA PHE A 208 7.37 9.17 40.38
C PHE A 208 8.17 10.40 39.94
N SER A 209 7.50 11.44 39.43
CA SER A 209 8.15 12.67 38.97
C SER A 209 8.92 13.42 40.06
N VAL A 210 8.62 13.15 41.33
CA VAL A 210 9.26 13.79 42.48
C VAL A 210 10.06 12.79 43.33
N SER A 211 9.58 11.54 43.46
CA SER A 211 10.26 10.52 44.29
C SER A 211 11.38 9.77 43.57
N PHE A 212 11.34 9.63 42.24
CA PHE A 212 12.23 8.79 41.43
C PHE A 212 12.40 7.34 41.95
N ASP A 213 11.41 6.79 42.66
CA ASP A 213 11.49 5.44 43.23
C ASP A 213 11.22 4.34 42.20
N VAL A 214 12.30 3.83 41.59
CA VAL A 214 12.25 2.74 40.60
C VAL A 214 11.76 1.41 41.19
N LYS A 215 11.86 1.18 42.51
CA LYS A 215 11.42 -0.09 43.12
C LYS A 215 9.90 -0.24 43.08
N SER A 216 9.17 0.86 43.26
CA SER A 216 7.70 0.90 43.20
C SER A 216 7.13 0.59 41.80
N LEU A 217 7.94 0.69 40.74
CA LEU A 217 7.52 0.37 39.37
C LEU A 217 7.05 -1.09 39.23
N TYR A 218 7.68 -2.02 39.96
CA TYR A 218 7.27 -3.42 39.95
C TYR A 218 5.83 -3.61 40.48
N GLY A 219 5.48 -2.91 41.56
CA GLY A 219 4.12 -2.91 42.12
C GLY A 219 3.09 -2.42 41.10
N GLN A 220 3.44 -1.40 40.30
CA GLN A 220 2.57 -0.93 39.20
C GLN A 220 2.40 -1.95 38.09
N VAL A 221 3.46 -2.65 37.69
CA VAL A 221 3.37 -3.72 36.69
C VAL A 221 2.46 -4.84 37.20
N CYS A 222 2.59 -5.21 38.48
CA CYS A 222 1.69 -6.18 39.11
C CYS A 222 0.23 -5.69 39.11
N ASN A 223 -0.02 -4.45 39.49
CA ASN A 223 -1.34 -3.84 39.46
C ASN A 223 -1.94 -3.83 38.04
N LEU A 224 -1.16 -3.50 37.01
CA LEU A 224 -1.61 -3.53 35.62
C LEU A 224 -1.98 -4.95 35.15
N ILE A 225 -1.21 -5.96 35.55
CA ILE A 225 -1.54 -7.38 35.27
C ILE A 225 -2.82 -7.79 36.00
N LEU A 226 -3.03 -7.35 37.24
CA LEU A 226 -4.27 -7.59 38.00
C LEU A 226 -5.47 -6.92 37.33
N ASP A 227 -5.32 -5.67 36.90
CA ASP A 227 -6.37 -4.89 36.24
C ASP A 227 -6.78 -5.54 34.91
N THR A 228 -5.82 -6.09 34.14
CA THR A 228 -6.08 -6.82 32.88
C THR A 228 -6.58 -8.26 33.09
N GLY A 229 -6.20 -8.91 34.19
CA GLY A 229 -6.60 -10.28 34.53
C GLY A 229 -8.11 -10.47 34.71
N LEU A 230 -8.83 -9.39 35.01
CA LEU A 230 -10.29 -9.40 35.17
C LEU A 230 -11.01 -9.79 33.86
N VAL A 231 -10.50 -9.32 32.71
CA VAL A 231 -11.02 -9.70 31.38
C VAL A 231 -10.80 -11.19 31.12
N LEU A 232 -9.61 -11.71 31.47
CA LEU A 232 -9.24 -13.11 31.26
C LEU A 232 -10.04 -14.09 32.13
N LYS A 233 -10.48 -13.66 33.32
CA LYS A 233 -11.26 -14.49 34.26
C LYS A 233 -12.72 -14.63 33.85
N HIS A 234 -13.33 -13.53 33.39
CA HIS A 234 -14.78 -13.48 33.16
C HIS A 234 -15.19 -13.76 31.70
N PHE A 235 -14.30 -13.53 30.74
CA PHE A 235 -14.61 -13.87 29.35
C PHE A 235 -14.20 -15.30 29.03
N PRO A 236 -15.02 -16.02 28.24
CA PRO A 236 -14.61 -17.30 27.70
C PRO A 236 -13.31 -17.18 26.91
N TRP A 237 -12.41 -18.14 27.10
CA TRP A 237 -11.09 -18.16 26.48
C TRP A 237 -11.13 -18.05 24.94
N PHE A 238 -12.21 -18.51 24.30
CA PHE A 238 -12.39 -18.39 22.85
C PHE A 238 -12.70 -16.96 22.39
N ILE A 239 -13.41 -16.15 23.20
CA ILE A 239 -13.69 -14.75 22.86
C ILE A 239 -12.42 -13.92 23.05
N THR A 240 -11.74 -14.08 24.20
CA THR A 240 -10.47 -13.39 24.46
C THR A 240 -9.40 -13.80 23.47
N GLY A 241 -9.31 -15.09 23.12
CA GLY A 241 -8.43 -15.60 22.08
C GLY A 241 -8.72 -14.99 20.70
N THR A 242 -9.99 -14.81 20.33
CA THR A 242 -10.37 -14.16 19.07
C THR A 242 -9.98 -12.69 19.04
N VAL A 243 -10.23 -11.95 20.13
CA VAL A 243 -9.85 -10.54 20.24
C VAL A 243 -8.32 -10.39 20.21
N ALA A 244 -7.59 -11.24 20.95
CA ALA A 244 -6.14 -11.27 20.92
C ALA A 244 -5.61 -11.56 19.51
N TRP A 245 -6.22 -12.50 18.77
CA TRP A 245 -5.87 -12.79 17.39
C TRP A 245 -6.14 -11.60 16.45
N LEU A 246 -7.23 -10.86 16.63
CA LEU A 246 -7.50 -9.63 15.85
C LEU A 246 -6.47 -8.53 16.13
N ILE A 247 -6.10 -8.33 17.39
CA ILE A 247 -5.05 -7.37 17.78
C ILE A 247 -3.71 -7.79 17.19
N PHE A 248 -3.35 -9.08 17.32
CA PHE A 248 -2.15 -9.65 16.75
C PHE A 248 -2.08 -9.44 15.24
N ASN A 249 -3.17 -9.70 14.51
CA ASN A 249 -3.25 -9.44 13.08
C ASN A 249 -3.10 -7.96 12.75
N HIS A 250 -3.74 -7.07 13.49
CA HIS A 250 -3.60 -5.62 13.28
C HIS A 250 -2.14 -5.15 13.46
N ILE A 251 -1.44 -5.64 14.49
CA ILE A 251 -0.02 -5.34 14.72
C ILE A 251 0.83 -5.86 13.56
N ARG A 252 0.61 -7.11 13.11
CA ARG A 252 1.35 -7.72 11.99
C ARG A 252 1.13 -6.99 10.68
N GLU A 253 -0.11 -6.58 10.40
CA GLU A 253 -0.43 -5.77 9.22
C GLU A 253 0.30 -4.42 9.24
N ASN A 254 0.37 -3.75 10.39
CA ASN A 254 1.08 -2.48 10.52
C ASN A 254 2.60 -2.65 10.32
N ILE A 255 3.19 -3.73 10.86
CA ILE A 255 4.60 -4.07 10.61
C ILE A 255 4.82 -4.32 9.12
N ALA A 256 3.95 -5.12 8.47
CA ALA A 256 4.06 -5.40 7.03
C ALA A 256 4.00 -4.12 6.18
N ARG A 257 3.09 -3.19 6.49
CA ARG A 257 3.02 -1.88 5.81
C ARG A 257 4.29 -1.07 6.02
N SER A 258 4.84 -1.06 7.24
CA SER A 258 6.09 -0.35 7.53
C SER A 258 7.27 -0.91 6.75
N VAL A 259 7.35 -2.24 6.58
CA VAL A 259 8.39 -2.90 5.76
C VAL A 259 8.25 -2.50 4.30
N LEU A 260 7.02 -2.53 3.75
CA LEU A 260 6.77 -2.12 2.36
C LEU A 260 7.06 -0.64 2.12
N GLN A 261 6.71 0.24 3.06
CA GLN A 261 7.05 1.67 3.00
C GLN A 261 8.58 1.88 3.05
N HIS A 262 9.29 1.10 3.87
CA HIS A 262 10.75 1.15 3.90
C HIS A 262 11.38 0.68 2.59
N HIS A 263 10.83 -0.36 1.96
CA HIS A 263 11.24 -0.80 0.62
C HIS A 263 10.99 0.27 -0.45
N GLU A 264 9.83 0.92 -0.42
CA GLU A 264 9.52 2.04 -1.32
C GLU A 264 10.48 3.21 -1.10
N ALA A 265 10.79 3.59 0.13
CA ALA A 265 11.76 4.64 0.43
C ALA A 265 13.15 4.31 -0.14
N ARG A 266 13.56 3.03 -0.08
CA ARG A 266 14.80 2.55 -0.68
C ARG A 266 14.77 2.61 -2.22
N ASN A 267 13.64 2.28 -2.85
CA ASN A 267 13.45 2.45 -4.29
C ASN A 267 13.54 3.93 -4.68
N CYS A 268 12.88 4.83 -3.96
CA CYS A 268 12.98 6.27 -4.19
C CYS A 268 14.44 6.75 -4.08
N GLY A 269 15.20 6.25 -3.09
CA GLY A 269 16.63 6.52 -2.98
C GLY A 269 17.41 6.08 -4.24
N PHE A 270 17.14 4.88 -4.74
CA PHE A 270 17.74 4.39 -5.98
C PHE A 270 17.34 5.23 -7.21
N ILE A 271 16.08 5.63 -7.33
CA ILE A 271 15.58 6.45 -8.45
C ILE A 271 16.25 7.84 -8.47
N LYS A 272 16.53 8.42 -7.28
CA LYS A 272 17.29 9.69 -7.16
C LYS A 272 18.72 9.58 -7.67
N GLU A 273 19.36 8.40 -7.56
CA GLU A 273 20.71 8.15 -8.08
C GLU A 273 20.75 8.00 -9.61
N LEU A 274 19.60 7.83 -10.25
CA LEU A 274 19.52 7.62 -11.70
C LEU A 274 19.50 8.97 -12.44
N PRO A 275 20.18 9.08 -13.60
CA PRO A 275 20.15 10.27 -14.46
C PRO A 275 18.75 10.53 -15.02
N ILE A 276 18.62 11.63 -15.76
CA ILE A 276 17.34 12.05 -16.39
C ILE A 276 16.80 10.95 -17.30
N VAL A 277 17.65 10.31 -18.10
CA VAL A 277 17.27 9.23 -19.00
C VAL A 277 17.73 7.90 -18.42
N SER A 278 16.84 6.91 -18.31
CA SER A 278 17.18 5.58 -17.81
C SER A 278 16.51 4.51 -18.66
N MET A 279 17.28 3.49 -19.03
CA MET A 279 16.85 2.41 -19.92
C MET A 279 16.77 1.09 -19.14
N SER A 280 15.58 0.52 -19.04
CA SER A 280 15.35 -0.78 -18.38
C SER A 280 15.44 -1.91 -19.39
N CYS A 281 16.41 -2.81 -19.21
CA CYS A 281 16.70 -3.91 -20.11
C CYS A 281 16.37 -5.27 -19.48
N GLY A 282 15.71 -6.12 -20.25
CA GLY A 282 15.45 -7.50 -19.84
C GLY A 282 14.75 -8.31 -20.93
N SER A 283 14.98 -9.62 -20.97
CA SER A 283 14.24 -10.52 -21.86
C SER A 283 12.74 -10.48 -21.58
N MET A 284 11.92 -10.88 -22.57
CA MET A 284 10.47 -10.98 -22.38
C MET A 284 10.14 -11.79 -21.12
N GLY A 285 9.18 -11.32 -20.33
CA GLY A 285 8.80 -11.93 -19.05
C GLY A 285 9.64 -11.53 -17.82
N LYS A 286 10.76 -10.81 -17.96
CA LYS A 286 11.58 -10.35 -16.82
C LYS A 286 11.06 -9.09 -16.10
N LYS A 287 9.79 -8.70 -16.30
CA LYS A 287 9.16 -7.55 -15.63
C LYS A 287 9.83 -6.19 -15.92
N LYS A 288 10.42 -6.01 -17.11
CA LYS A 288 11.05 -4.73 -17.54
C LYS A 288 10.06 -3.56 -17.49
N THR A 289 8.89 -3.73 -18.12
CA THR A 289 7.83 -2.73 -18.16
C THR A 289 7.29 -2.46 -16.76
N THR A 290 7.13 -3.51 -15.96
CA THR A 290 6.72 -3.40 -14.55
C THR A 290 7.67 -2.53 -13.73
N LEU A 291 8.99 -2.72 -13.91
CA LEU A 291 10.02 -1.90 -13.27
C LEU A 291 9.91 -0.44 -13.71
N THR A 292 9.79 -0.19 -15.02
CA THR A 292 9.64 1.15 -15.59
C THR A 292 8.39 1.84 -15.06
N THR A 293 7.24 1.16 -15.04
CA THR A 293 5.99 1.67 -14.45
C THR A 293 6.16 1.99 -12.98
N ASP A 294 6.77 1.10 -12.19
CA ASP A 294 6.98 1.30 -10.75
C ASP A 294 7.83 2.56 -10.47
N MET A 295 8.94 2.70 -11.19
CA MET A 295 9.81 3.87 -11.08
C MET A 295 9.08 5.15 -11.49
N SER A 296 8.25 5.09 -12.53
CA SER A 296 7.49 6.26 -13.01
C SER A 296 6.48 6.75 -11.97
N LEU A 297 5.76 5.85 -11.30
CA LEU A 297 4.81 6.18 -10.23
C LEU A 297 5.53 6.79 -9.02
N SER A 298 6.67 6.24 -8.61
CA SER A 298 7.47 6.84 -7.53
C SER A 298 7.99 8.22 -7.93
N GLN A 299 8.41 8.39 -9.18
CA GLN A 299 9.01 9.62 -9.67
C GLN A 299 8.01 10.78 -9.67
N THR A 300 6.73 10.56 -9.99
CA THR A 300 5.71 11.63 -9.95
C THR A 300 5.44 12.10 -8.52
N VAL A 301 5.38 11.17 -7.57
CA VAL A 301 5.31 11.49 -6.12
C VAL A 301 6.56 12.26 -5.69
N MET A 302 7.74 11.79 -6.08
CA MET A 302 9.00 12.44 -5.76
C MET A 302 9.06 13.87 -6.29
N PHE A 303 8.64 14.13 -7.54
CA PHE A 303 8.60 15.49 -8.09
C PHE A 303 7.68 16.40 -7.29
N ARG A 304 6.47 15.95 -6.94
CA ARG A 304 5.56 16.79 -6.16
C ARG A 304 6.07 17.04 -4.74
N GLN A 305 6.68 16.05 -4.08
CA GLN A 305 7.33 16.24 -2.78
C GLN A 305 8.52 17.21 -2.85
N GLU A 306 9.35 17.09 -3.89
CA GLU A 306 10.52 17.93 -4.10
C GLU A 306 10.14 19.38 -4.43
N ALA A 307 9.03 19.57 -5.17
CA ALA A 307 8.40 20.86 -5.42
C ALA A 307 7.89 21.50 -4.11
N PHE A 308 7.19 20.73 -3.28
CA PHE A 308 6.69 21.20 -1.98
C PHE A 308 7.80 21.62 -1.03
N ILE A 309 8.86 20.81 -0.89
CA ILE A 309 10.01 21.14 -0.03
C ILE A 309 10.69 22.44 -0.49
N ARG A 310 10.85 22.64 -1.80
CA ARG A 310 11.42 23.89 -2.33
C ARG A 310 10.49 25.06 -2.14
N LEU A 311 9.20 24.87 -2.34
CA LEU A 311 8.20 25.91 -2.13
C LEU A 311 8.27 26.44 -0.69
N GLN A 312 8.34 25.55 0.31
CA GLN A 312 8.54 25.94 1.71
C GLN A 312 9.83 26.73 1.94
N LYS A 313 10.92 26.39 1.24
CA LYS A 313 12.17 27.16 1.32
C LYS A 313 12.03 28.54 0.72
N GLN A 314 11.28 28.71 -0.37
CA GLN A 314 11.04 30.02 -0.98
C GLN A 314 10.14 30.89 -0.11
N ASP A 315 9.09 30.31 0.49
CA ASP A 315 8.20 30.96 1.46
C ASP A 315 9.00 31.58 2.62
N MET A 316 9.89 30.78 3.23
CA MET A 316 10.73 31.20 4.36
C MET A 316 11.69 32.35 4.06
N LYS A 317 12.00 32.64 2.79
CA LYS A 317 12.83 33.80 2.43
C LYS A 317 12.12 35.13 2.71
N PHE A 318 10.79 35.15 2.60
CA PHE A 318 9.95 36.31 2.90
C PHE A 318 8.79 35.93 3.82
N PRO A 319 9.03 35.75 5.13
CA PRO A 319 8.04 35.22 6.08
C PRO A 319 6.78 36.09 6.25
N PHE A 320 6.90 37.39 5.99
CA PHE A 320 5.80 38.35 6.14
C PHE A 320 5.07 38.63 4.82
N PHE A 321 5.50 38.01 3.72
CA PHE A 321 4.81 38.17 2.44
C PHE A 321 3.47 37.42 2.46
N PRO A 322 2.38 38.01 1.97
CA PRO A 322 1.05 37.40 1.95
C PRO A 322 0.92 36.30 0.87
N TRP A 323 1.58 35.16 1.06
CA TRP A 323 1.65 34.05 0.11
C TRP A 323 0.29 33.51 -0.32
N ILE A 324 -0.65 33.34 0.61
CA ILE A 324 -1.99 32.81 0.29
C ILE A 324 -2.72 33.68 -0.75
N LYS A 325 -2.55 35.01 -0.70
CA LYS A 325 -3.16 35.90 -1.72
C LYS A 325 -2.51 35.70 -3.08
N PHE A 326 -1.19 35.55 -3.11
CA PHE A 326 -0.44 35.26 -4.35
C PHE A 326 -0.85 33.92 -4.95
N GLU A 327 -0.96 32.88 -4.13
CA GLU A 327 -1.42 31.55 -4.52
C GLU A 327 -2.84 31.58 -5.09
N LYS A 328 -3.78 32.28 -4.43
CA LYS A 328 -5.18 32.39 -4.89
C LYS A 328 -5.28 33.12 -6.23
N GLU A 329 -4.53 34.19 -6.44
CA GLU A 329 -4.48 34.85 -7.75
C GLU A 329 -3.91 33.92 -8.83
N LEU A 330 -2.86 33.16 -8.49
CA LEU A 330 -2.26 32.19 -9.41
C LEU A 330 -3.26 31.07 -9.76
N GLN A 331 -3.99 30.52 -8.79
CA GLN A 331 -5.06 29.55 -9.00
C GLN A 331 -6.13 30.11 -9.94
N SER A 332 -6.63 31.32 -9.70
CA SER A 332 -7.59 31.96 -10.60
C SER A 332 -7.01 32.15 -12.02
N CYS A 333 -5.74 32.56 -12.15
CA CYS A 333 -5.10 32.68 -13.46
C CYS A 333 -4.96 31.34 -14.20
N MET A 334 -4.81 30.22 -13.47
CA MET A 334 -4.82 28.88 -14.03
C MET A 334 -6.23 28.48 -14.50
N GLU A 335 -7.26 28.76 -13.70
CA GLU A 335 -8.67 28.48 -14.04
C GLU A 335 -9.13 29.24 -15.29
N TYR A 336 -8.74 30.52 -15.42
CA TYR A 336 -9.03 31.33 -16.61
C TYR A 336 -8.14 31.01 -17.82
N GLY A 337 -7.19 30.08 -17.70
CA GLY A 337 -6.29 29.69 -18.80
C GLY A 337 -5.24 30.75 -19.16
N ARG A 338 -5.00 31.75 -18.30
CA ARG A 338 -3.92 32.74 -18.49
C ARG A 338 -2.56 32.14 -18.15
N VAL A 339 -2.52 31.21 -17.19
CA VAL A 339 -1.34 30.47 -16.77
C VAL A 339 -1.57 28.98 -17.02
N TYR A 340 -0.80 28.40 -17.94
CA TYR A 340 -0.96 27.00 -18.35
C TYR A 340 0.37 26.23 -18.47
N ASN A 341 1.51 26.92 -18.39
CA ASN A 341 2.85 26.33 -18.43
C ASN A 341 3.87 27.23 -17.68
N LEU A 342 5.08 26.76 -17.44
CA LEU A 342 6.15 27.49 -16.74
C LEU A 342 6.57 28.76 -17.48
N ALA A 343 6.48 28.79 -18.81
CA ALA A 343 6.72 29.99 -19.60
C ALA A 343 5.67 31.09 -19.34
N SER A 344 4.38 30.73 -19.30
CA SER A 344 3.29 31.66 -19.01
C SER A 344 3.39 32.24 -17.59
N ILE A 345 3.84 31.44 -16.62
CA ILE A 345 4.14 31.91 -15.25
C ILE A 345 5.21 33.00 -15.28
N ARG A 346 6.30 32.76 -16.00
CA ARG A 346 7.38 33.74 -16.13
C ARG A 346 6.86 35.04 -16.73
N THR A 347 6.05 34.97 -17.78
CA THR A 347 5.45 36.19 -18.36
C THR A 347 4.49 36.89 -17.41
N TRP A 348 3.73 36.16 -16.60
CA TRP A 348 2.79 36.71 -15.63
C TRP A 348 3.52 37.42 -14.49
N VAL A 349 4.57 36.82 -13.92
CA VAL A 349 5.39 37.47 -12.87
C VAL A 349 6.17 38.66 -13.43
N ALA A 350 6.73 38.55 -14.65
CA ALA A 350 7.40 39.67 -15.30
C ALA A 350 6.46 40.87 -15.51
N GLN A 351 5.20 40.62 -15.90
CA GLN A 351 4.18 41.68 -16.00
C GLN A 351 3.89 42.32 -14.64
N LYS A 352 3.81 41.55 -13.55
CA LYS A 352 3.64 42.10 -12.20
C LYS A 352 4.83 42.96 -11.79
N ARG A 353 6.05 42.50 -12.07
CA ARG A 353 7.29 43.23 -11.83
C ARG A 353 7.31 44.57 -12.56
N GLU A 354 7.03 44.56 -13.86
CA GLU A 354 7.03 45.78 -14.69
C GLU A 354 6.00 46.81 -14.18
N ARG A 355 4.80 46.37 -13.77
CA ARG A 355 3.78 47.26 -13.20
C ARG A 355 4.20 47.85 -11.87
N TYR A 356 4.87 47.05 -11.03
CA TYR A 356 5.40 47.51 -9.75
C TYR A 356 6.50 48.56 -9.96
N GLU A 357 7.46 48.30 -10.84
CA GLU A 357 8.56 49.22 -11.15
C GLU A 357 8.05 50.53 -11.78
N LYS A 358 6.96 50.49 -12.57
CA LYS A 358 6.36 51.69 -13.19
C LYS A 358 5.51 52.54 -12.24
N HIS A 359 4.72 51.90 -11.37
CA HIS A 359 3.67 52.59 -10.63
C HIS A 359 3.89 52.61 -9.11
N GLY A 360 4.83 51.82 -8.57
CA GLY A 360 5.10 51.72 -7.13
C GLY A 360 3.92 51.17 -6.31
N ASN A 361 2.91 50.57 -6.93
CA ASN A 361 1.68 50.15 -6.25
C ASN A 361 1.88 48.80 -5.53
N VAL A 362 2.19 48.89 -4.23
CA VAL A 362 2.39 47.76 -3.31
C VAL A 362 1.10 46.98 -3.05
N GLU A 363 -0.05 47.65 -2.91
CA GLU A 363 -1.32 46.99 -2.59
C GLU A 363 -1.74 45.99 -3.69
N TRP A 364 -1.57 46.36 -4.95
CA TRP A 364 -2.08 45.55 -6.07
C TRP A 364 -1.07 44.51 -6.56
N GLN A 365 0.24 44.80 -6.50
CA GLN A 365 1.26 43.89 -7.00
C GLN A 365 1.88 43.00 -5.91
N LEU A 366 1.96 43.50 -4.67
CA LEU A 366 2.54 42.81 -3.51
C LEU A 366 1.53 42.57 -2.39
N TYR A 367 0.24 42.75 -2.67
CA TYR A 367 -0.89 42.47 -1.77
C TYR A 367 -0.83 43.17 -0.40
N GLY A 368 -0.19 44.35 -0.34
CA GLY A 368 -0.04 45.13 0.88
C GLY A 368 1.19 44.76 1.73
N TYR A 369 2.18 44.09 1.15
CA TYR A 369 3.45 43.79 1.81
C TYR A 369 4.23 45.06 2.18
N ASP A 370 4.64 45.20 3.44
CA ASP A 370 5.38 46.38 3.93
C ASP A 370 6.86 46.33 3.50
N VAL A 371 7.12 46.95 2.34
CA VAL A 371 8.44 46.96 1.70
C VAL A 371 9.47 47.77 2.50
N GLU A 372 9.06 48.86 3.14
CA GLU A 372 9.97 49.72 3.91
C GLU A 372 10.49 49.01 5.16
N ARG A 373 9.63 48.23 5.81
CA ARG A 373 9.98 47.51 7.03
C ARG A 373 10.75 46.23 6.78
N TYR A 374 10.41 45.47 5.74
CA TYR A 374 10.94 44.12 5.52
C TYR A 374 11.89 43.98 4.33
N GLY A 375 11.95 44.97 3.43
CA GLY A 375 12.82 44.98 2.26
C GLY A 375 12.36 44.10 1.09
N LEU A 376 12.98 44.27 -0.08
CA LEU A 376 12.70 43.48 -1.30
C LEU A 376 13.77 42.44 -1.62
N TYR A 377 14.86 42.44 -0.86
CA TYR A 377 16.02 41.60 -1.12
C TYR A 377 16.23 40.65 0.05
N TYR A 378 16.46 39.39 -0.27
CA TYR A 378 16.86 38.37 0.67
C TYR A 378 18.33 38.02 0.42
N ASP A 379 19.17 38.20 1.43
CA ASP A 379 20.56 37.75 1.38
C ASP A 379 20.67 36.33 1.94
N SER A 380 21.04 35.40 1.05
CA SER A 380 21.30 34.00 1.41
C SER A 380 22.72 33.76 1.94
N GLY A 381 23.58 34.79 1.93
CA GLY A 381 25.03 34.72 2.17
C GLY A 381 25.83 34.23 0.96
N LEU A 382 25.16 33.73 -0.09
CA LEU A 382 25.77 33.33 -1.37
C LEU A 382 25.44 34.32 -2.49
N LYS A 383 24.19 34.78 -2.50
CA LYS A 383 23.67 35.78 -3.42
C LYS A 383 22.51 36.51 -2.78
N GLU A 384 22.34 37.76 -3.20
CA GLU A 384 21.12 38.50 -2.96
C GLU A 384 20.06 38.07 -3.97
N GLU A 385 18.86 37.76 -3.49
CA GLU A 385 17.71 37.38 -4.31
C GLU A 385 16.62 38.42 -4.18
N TYR A 386 16.14 38.91 -5.33
CA TYR A 386 15.06 39.86 -5.40
C TYR A 386 13.70 39.17 -5.24
N LEU A 387 12.75 39.83 -4.56
CA LEU A 387 11.42 39.29 -4.26
C LEU A 387 10.73 38.71 -5.51
N PHE A 388 10.72 39.42 -6.64
CA PHE A 388 10.04 38.93 -7.86
C PHE A 388 10.70 37.70 -8.47
N ASP A 389 12.01 37.52 -8.32
CA ASP A 389 12.71 36.31 -8.79
C ASP A 389 12.33 35.10 -7.91
N VAL A 390 12.14 35.35 -6.61
CA VAL A 390 11.59 34.36 -5.66
C VAL A 390 10.12 34.06 -5.97
N LEU A 391 9.30 35.07 -6.31
CA LEU A 391 7.91 34.88 -6.74
C LEU A 391 7.80 34.04 -8.02
N GLU A 392 8.66 34.26 -9.01
CA GLU A 392 8.71 33.44 -10.23
C GLU A 392 9.03 31.98 -9.89
N THR A 393 10.04 31.77 -9.04
CA THR A 393 10.46 30.43 -8.61
C THR A 393 9.36 29.74 -7.81
N TYR A 394 8.75 30.45 -6.85
CA TYR A 394 7.65 29.97 -6.04
C TYR A 394 6.45 29.59 -6.93
N ALA A 395 6.03 30.45 -7.86
CA ALA A 395 4.89 30.20 -8.73
C ALA A 395 5.09 28.96 -9.61
N LYS A 396 6.29 28.76 -10.15
CA LYS A 396 6.64 27.54 -10.91
C LYS A 396 6.53 26.28 -10.05
N LEU A 397 7.05 26.31 -8.82
CA LEU A 397 6.97 25.18 -7.88
C LEU A 397 5.53 24.89 -7.45
N TYR A 398 4.75 25.95 -7.18
CA TYR A 398 3.35 25.86 -6.82
C TYR A 398 2.53 25.22 -7.96
N PHE A 399 2.78 25.64 -9.20
CA PHE A 399 2.14 25.06 -10.39
C PHE A 399 2.41 23.55 -10.51
N ILE A 400 3.68 23.13 -10.39
CA ILE A 400 4.06 21.70 -10.44
C ILE A 400 3.41 20.91 -9.30
N TYR A 401 3.29 21.51 -8.11
CA TYR A 401 2.71 20.86 -6.94
C TYR A 401 1.19 20.70 -7.01
N VAL A 402 0.47 21.76 -7.43
CA VAL A 402 -1.00 21.83 -7.39
C VAL A 402 -1.65 21.15 -8.59
N ILE A 403 -0.99 21.12 -9.76
CA ILE A 403 -1.58 20.60 -10.99
C ILE A 403 -2.28 19.26 -10.77
N GLU A 404 -3.56 19.19 -11.15
CA GLU A 404 -4.38 17.99 -11.04
C GLU A 404 -4.22 17.05 -12.23
N SER A 405 -3.60 17.50 -13.32
CA SER A 405 -3.27 16.59 -14.42
C SER A 405 -2.23 15.55 -13.99
N SER A 406 -2.14 14.46 -14.76
CA SER A 406 -1.08 13.48 -14.56
C SER A 406 0.27 14.13 -14.92
N LEU A 407 1.32 13.79 -14.17
CA LEU A 407 2.69 14.16 -14.54
C LEU A 407 3.31 13.13 -15.50
N LEU A 408 2.61 12.03 -15.79
CA LEU A 408 3.05 10.99 -16.71
C LEU A 408 2.59 11.29 -18.13
N VAL A 409 3.52 11.11 -19.07
CA VAL A 409 3.25 11.10 -20.51
C VAL A 409 3.82 9.79 -21.06
N ALA A 410 2.96 8.90 -21.56
CA ALA A 410 3.36 7.55 -21.91
C ALA A 410 2.71 7.03 -23.20
N ASN A 411 3.39 6.10 -23.88
CA ASN A 411 2.84 5.40 -25.06
C ASN A 411 1.96 4.18 -24.69
N TYR A 412 1.74 3.96 -23.39
CA TYR A 412 0.80 2.99 -22.83
C TYR A 412 0.13 3.60 -21.60
N SER A 413 -1.04 3.06 -21.24
CA SER A 413 -1.82 3.61 -20.13
C SER A 413 -1.22 3.25 -18.77
N ILE A 414 -1.01 4.28 -17.93
CA ILE A 414 -0.58 4.13 -16.53
C ILE A 414 -1.57 4.90 -15.64
N ARG A 415 -2.13 4.24 -14.62
CA ARG A 415 -3.07 4.84 -13.66
C ARG A 415 -2.34 5.40 -12.45
N GLU A 416 -2.54 6.68 -12.15
CA GLU A 416 -2.06 7.35 -10.94
C GLU A 416 -3.18 7.51 -9.89
N GLU A 417 -2.78 7.52 -8.61
CA GLU A 417 -3.67 7.79 -7.48
C GLU A 417 -3.02 8.84 -6.56
N ASP A 418 -3.64 10.00 -6.42
CA ASP A 418 -3.28 11.04 -5.46
C ASP A 418 -4.53 11.86 -5.05
N ILE A 419 -4.55 12.36 -3.81
CA ILE A 419 -5.59 13.27 -3.32
C ILE A 419 -4.96 14.63 -3.05
N LEU A 420 -5.56 15.67 -3.61
CA LEU A 420 -5.35 17.05 -3.19
C LEU A 420 -6.49 17.46 -2.26
N TYR A 421 -6.19 17.73 -0.99
CA TYR A 421 -7.14 18.26 -0.02
C TYR A 421 -7.12 19.79 -0.07
N ASP A 422 -8.25 20.40 -0.38
CA ASP A 422 -8.42 21.85 -0.33
C ASP A 422 -9.53 22.22 0.66
N SER A 423 -9.26 23.23 1.49
CA SER A 423 -10.19 23.81 2.45
C SER A 423 -10.29 25.34 2.29
N GLY A 424 -9.89 25.86 1.13
CA GLY A 424 -9.88 27.28 0.80
C GLY A 424 -8.55 28.00 1.06
N ASN A 425 -7.54 27.31 1.57
CA ASN A 425 -6.20 27.86 1.86
C ASN A 425 -5.14 27.18 0.98
N PHE A 426 -3.96 26.88 1.53
CA PHE A 426 -2.94 26.08 0.85
C PHE A 426 -3.43 24.63 0.69
N PRO A 427 -3.47 24.08 -0.54
CA PRO A 427 -3.94 22.73 -0.77
C PRO A 427 -2.88 21.70 -0.35
N MET A 428 -3.27 20.62 0.33
CA MET A 428 -2.34 19.58 0.83
C MET A 428 -2.52 18.27 0.08
N ARG A 429 -1.43 17.74 -0.49
CA ARG A 429 -1.47 16.48 -1.26
C ARG A 429 -0.98 15.28 -0.43
N THR A 430 -1.74 14.18 -0.45
CA THR A 430 -1.37 12.92 0.22
C THR A 430 -1.02 11.85 -0.79
N TYR A 431 0.10 11.15 -0.54
CA TYR A 431 0.60 10.05 -1.36
C TYR A 431 0.52 8.76 -0.53
N GLY A 432 -0.17 7.75 -1.03
CA GLY A 432 -0.41 6.53 -0.27
C GLY A 432 -0.49 5.30 -1.15
N PHE A 433 0.66 4.77 -1.59
CA PHE A 433 0.70 3.52 -2.36
C PHE A 433 0.13 2.33 -1.58
N PHE A 434 0.25 2.32 -0.24
CA PHE A 434 -0.16 1.21 0.64
C PHE A 434 -1.39 1.53 1.52
N SER A 435 -2.16 2.54 1.12
CA SER A 435 -3.39 2.96 1.81
C SER A 435 -4.63 2.42 1.09
N PRO A 436 -5.79 2.28 1.79
CA PRO A 436 -7.05 1.89 1.16
C PRO A 436 -7.39 2.77 -0.04
N ALA A 437 -8.14 2.20 -1.00
CA ALA A 437 -8.46 2.86 -2.27
C ALA A 437 -9.07 4.23 -2.05
N VAL A 438 -8.62 5.18 -2.86
CA VAL A 438 -9.21 6.51 -2.98
C VAL A 438 -10.06 6.53 -4.25
N GLU A 439 -11.18 7.25 -4.22
CA GLU A 439 -12.10 7.39 -5.37
C GLU A 439 -11.51 8.17 -6.56
N TYR A 440 -10.51 9.02 -6.36
CA TYR A 440 -9.89 9.83 -7.42
C TYR A 440 -8.73 9.10 -8.10
N THR A 441 -8.98 8.65 -9.33
CA THR A 441 -7.97 8.02 -10.21
C THR A 441 -7.77 8.86 -11.46
N ARG A 442 -6.54 8.87 -11.98
CA ARG A 442 -6.17 9.58 -13.22
C ARG A 442 -5.31 8.65 -14.08
N PHE A 443 -5.26 8.91 -15.38
CA PHE A 443 -4.40 8.17 -16.31
C PHE A 443 -3.33 9.08 -16.87
N ALA A 444 -2.18 8.49 -17.24
CA ALA A 444 -1.12 9.15 -17.96
C ALA A 444 -1.64 9.78 -19.25
N HIS A 445 -1.05 10.92 -19.63
CA HIS A 445 -1.32 11.53 -20.91
C HIS A 445 -0.73 10.69 -22.04
N ILE A 446 -1.42 10.64 -23.17
CA ILE A 446 -0.94 9.97 -24.38
C ILE A 446 0.33 10.67 -24.84
N LEU A 447 1.40 9.90 -25.01
CA LEU A 447 2.65 10.40 -25.57
C LEU A 447 2.49 10.66 -27.06
N ASP A 448 2.44 11.94 -27.40
CA ASP A 448 2.62 12.43 -28.75
C ASP A 448 4.12 12.66 -29.01
N PHE A 449 4.73 11.82 -29.85
CA PHE A 449 6.17 11.88 -30.13
C PHE A 449 6.59 13.20 -30.80
N ASP A 450 5.70 13.88 -31.53
CA ASP A 450 6.04 15.17 -32.17
C ASP A 450 6.30 16.28 -31.16
N VAL A 451 5.83 16.13 -29.92
CA VAL A 451 6.12 17.05 -28.82
C VAL A 451 7.58 16.93 -28.36
N LEU A 452 8.19 15.75 -28.55
CA LEU A 452 9.59 15.46 -28.19
C LEU A 452 10.56 15.69 -29.36
N ARG A 453 10.05 15.88 -30.58
CA ARG A 453 10.86 16.09 -31.79
C ARG A 453 11.13 17.59 -31.99
N LEU A 454 12.41 17.99 -31.96
CA LEU A 454 12.83 19.38 -32.21
C LEU A 454 12.98 19.72 -33.70
N GLY A 455 13.12 18.69 -34.54
CA GLY A 455 13.31 18.82 -35.98
C GLY A 455 12.01 18.68 -36.76
N LYS A 456 12.03 17.88 -37.83
CA LYS A 456 10.82 17.55 -38.59
C LYS A 456 9.86 16.70 -37.75
N LYS A 457 8.57 16.96 -37.93
CA LYS A 457 7.46 16.29 -37.24
C LYS A 457 6.69 15.43 -38.23
N VAL A 458 6.10 14.35 -37.75
CA VAL A 458 5.25 13.49 -38.59
C VAL A 458 3.97 14.23 -38.96
N ILE A 459 3.41 15.01 -38.03
CA ILE A 459 2.33 15.97 -38.29
C ILE A 459 2.96 17.36 -38.45
N ALA A 460 2.88 17.91 -39.66
CA ALA A 460 3.54 19.16 -40.03
C ALA A 460 3.27 20.32 -39.05
N ASP A 461 1.99 20.57 -38.74
CA ASP A 461 1.54 21.66 -37.86
C ASP A 461 0.83 21.12 -36.62
N ASN A 462 1.49 20.24 -35.87
CA ASN A 462 0.93 19.73 -34.63
C ASN A 462 0.76 20.87 -33.59
N PRO A 463 -0.47 21.17 -33.13
CA PRO A 463 -0.72 22.27 -32.19
C PRO A 463 -0.10 22.04 -30.82
N LYS A 464 0.26 20.79 -30.48
CA LYS A 464 0.90 20.43 -29.20
C LYS A 464 2.42 20.56 -29.23
N ALA A 465 3.02 20.80 -30.40
CA ALA A 465 4.46 20.83 -30.49
C ALA A 465 5.08 21.91 -29.60
N GLY A 466 6.10 21.53 -28.81
CA GLY A 466 6.76 22.44 -27.86
C GLY A 466 5.98 22.70 -26.56
N SER A 467 4.85 22.01 -26.32
CA SER A 467 4.05 22.21 -25.11
C SER A 467 4.58 21.49 -23.86
N PHE A 468 5.41 20.46 -24.02
CA PHE A 468 5.92 19.67 -22.89
C PHE A 468 7.16 20.33 -22.27
N GLU A 469 7.03 20.75 -21.01
CA GLU A 469 8.08 21.45 -20.28
C GLU A 469 8.67 20.63 -19.12
N PHE A 470 7.83 19.89 -18.38
CA PHE A 470 8.21 19.10 -17.21
C PHE A 470 7.31 17.86 -17.07
N GLY A 471 7.77 16.85 -16.33
CA GLY A 471 7.05 15.61 -16.08
C GLY A 471 7.89 14.36 -16.28
N VAL A 472 7.23 13.21 -16.33
CA VAL A 472 7.85 11.90 -16.50
C VAL A 472 7.40 11.30 -17.82
N VAL A 473 8.33 11.13 -18.75
CA VAL A 473 8.09 10.46 -20.03
C VAL A 473 8.37 8.98 -19.87
N VAL A 474 7.43 8.13 -20.28
CA VAL A 474 7.57 6.68 -20.18
C VAL A 474 7.34 6.03 -21.54
N ILE A 475 8.34 5.31 -22.05
CA ILE A 475 8.28 4.71 -23.39
C ILE A 475 8.59 3.22 -23.30
N THR A 476 7.61 2.38 -23.65
CA THR A 476 7.85 0.95 -23.85
C THR A 476 8.30 0.67 -25.28
N GLU A 477 9.22 -0.27 -25.44
CA GLU A 477 9.74 -0.74 -26.74
C GLU A 477 10.34 0.39 -27.59
N ILE A 478 11.17 1.24 -26.97
CA ILE A 478 11.78 2.41 -27.63
C ILE A 478 12.57 2.04 -28.90
N GLY A 479 13.15 0.84 -28.95
CA GLY A 479 13.88 0.34 -30.12
C GLY A 479 12.97 0.16 -31.34
N LYS A 480 11.68 -0.15 -31.17
CA LYS A 480 10.73 -0.24 -32.30
C LYS A 480 10.38 1.13 -32.89
N GLU A 481 10.36 2.17 -32.05
CA GLU A 481 10.11 3.55 -32.49
C GLU A 481 11.36 4.19 -33.11
N ARG A 482 12.54 3.97 -32.50
CA ARG A 482 13.78 4.64 -32.89
C ARG A 482 14.64 3.88 -33.88
N ALA A 483 14.47 2.55 -33.94
CA ALA A 483 15.29 1.62 -34.72
C ALA A 483 16.79 1.65 -34.35
N ASN A 484 17.50 0.60 -34.78
CA ASN A 484 18.96 0.54 -34.61
C ASN A 484 19.69 1.17 -35.81
N MET A 485 21.01 1.38 -35.69
CA MET A 485 21.79 1.99 -36.79
C MET A 485 21.78 1.17 -38.10
N LEU A 486 21.57 -0.15 -38.04
CA LEU A 486 21.54 -1.00 -39.23
C LEU A 486 20.22 -0.82 -40.01
N GLU A 487 19.10 -0.76 -39.30
CA GLU A 487 17.76 -0.49 -39.84
C GLU A 487 17.66 0.93 -40.40
N LEU A 488 18.33 1.88 -39.76
CA LEU A 488 18.35 3.28 -40.21
C LEU A 488 19.28 3.54 -41.41
N LYS A 489 19.97 2.55 -41.99
CA LYS A 489 20.98 2.77 -43.06
C LYS A 489 20.41 3.48 -44.29
N GLU A 490 19.20 3.12 -44.69
CA GLU A 490 18.56 3.64 -45.92
C GLU A 490 17.99 5.06 -45.75
N MET A 491 17.74 5.49 -44.51
CA MET A 491 17.18 6.81 -44.24
C MET A 491 18.21 7.93 -44.30
N LYS A 492 17.83 9.05 -44.93
CA LYS A 492 18.68 10.24 -45.12
C LYS A 492 18.20 11.40 -44.27
N LYS A 493 19.15 12.16 -43.70
CA LYS A 493 18.86 13.39 -42.91
C LYS A 493 18.18 14.49 -43.74
N GLY A 494 18.50 14.57 -45.04
CA GLY A 494 17.91 15.55 -45.96
C GLY A 494 16.59 15.14 -46.59
N ALA A 495 15.97 14.02 -46.18
CA ALA A 495 14.67 13.61 -46.73
C ALA A 495 13.57 14.64 -46.42
N ASP A 496 12.61 14.78 -47.34
CA ASP A 496 11.48 15.70 -47.19
C ASP A 496 10.53 15.27 -46.07
N GLU A 497 10.28 13.97 -45.97
CA GLU A 497 9.47 13.37 -44.91
C GLU A 497 10.22 13.30 -43.56
N ALA A 498 9.46 13.36 -42.46
CA ALA A 498 10.00 13.21 -41.12
C ALA A 498 10.50 11.77 -40.88
N ASN A 499 11.69 11.65 -40.32
CA ASN A 499 12.33 10.39 -40.00
C ASN A 499 13.23 10.51 -38.76
N GLN A 500 13.67 9.35 -38.26
CA GLN A 500 14.45 9.22 -37.04
C GLN A 500 15.83 9.92 -37.09
N LYS A 501 16.33 10.33 -38.27
CA LYS A 501 17.59 11.07 -38.43
C LYS A 501 17.39 12.60 -38.54
N ASN A 502 16.22 13.07 -38.93
CA ASN A 502 15.92 14.49 -39.16
C ASN A 502 14.94 15.10 -38.14
N ASP A 503 14.41 14.29 -37.22
CA ASP A 503 13.47 14.71 -36.16
C ASP A 503 14.14 15.31 -34.91
N LEU A 504 15.47 15.21 -34.80
CA LEU A 504 16.28 15.74 -33.68
C LEU A 504 15.85 15.26 -32.29
N PHE A 505 15.22 14.09 -32.17
CA PHE A 505 14.81 13.53 -30.88
C PHE A 505 15.99 13.31 -29.91
N ASN A 506 17.14 12.86 -30.40
CA ASN A 506 18.34 12.69 -29.56
C ASN A 506 18.85 14.04 -29.01
N ALA A 507 18.69 15.12 -29.77
CA ALA A 507 19.04 16.46 -29.30
C ALA A 507 18.08 16.93 -28.19
N TRP A 508 16.79 16.57 -28.29
CA TRP A 508 15.83 16.81 -27.22
C TRP A 508 16.26 16.10 -25.93
N LEU A 509 16.62 14.81 -25.99
CA LEU A 509 17.10 14.07 -24.80
C LEU A 509 18.29 14.76 -24.11
N LYS A 510 19.22 15.32 -24.88
CA LYS A 510 20.38 16.06 -24.36
C LYS A 510 20.00 17.39 -23.69
N MET A 511 18.97 18.07 -24.20
CA MET A 511 18.61 19.43 -23.81
C MET A 511 17.41 19.52 -22.86
N CYS A 512 16.61 18.46 -22.71
CA CYS A 512 15.34 18.44 -21.99
C CYS A 512 15.47 18.88 -20.51
N ARG A 513 16.66 18.75 -19.91
CA ARG A 513 16.96 19.28 -18.58
C ARG A 513 16.70 20.79 -18.47
N HIS A 514 17.04 21.56 -19.50
CA HIS A 514 17.06 23.02 -19.45
C HIS A 514 15.66 23.63 -19.42
N SER A 515 14.68 23.00 -20.06
CA SER A 515 13.28 23.47 -20.04
C SER A 515 12.61 23.24 -18.68
N ALA A 516 13.04 22.21 -17.95
CA ALA A 516 12.36 21.72 -16.75
C ALA A 516 13.07 22.09 -15.42
N THR A 517 14.14 22.88 -15.46
CA THR A 517 14.92 23.20 -14.24
C THR A 517 14.29 24.37 -13.48
N VAL A 518 13.83 24.11 -12.26
CA VAL A 518 13.32 25.12 -11.34
C VAL A 518 14.09 25.01 -10.03
N ASP A 519 14.65 26.13 -9.55
CA ASP A 519 15.47 26.18 -8.33
C ASP A 519 16.59 25.10 -8.33
N ASN A 520 17.35 25.08 -9.43
CA ASN A 520 18.47 24.15 -9.69
C ASN A 520 18.09 22.65 -9.70
N PHE A 521 16.80 22.31 -9.71
CA PHE A 521 16.32 20.93 -9.77
C PHE A 521 15.55 20.65 -11.07
N PRO A 522 15.92 19.60 -11.83
CA PRO A 522 15.22 19.24 -13.06
C PRO A 522 13.96 18.42 -12.77
N PHE A 523 12.79 18.98 -13.08
CA PHE A 523 11.49 18.31 -12.97
C PHE A 523 11.18 17.47 -14.22
N ILE A 524 12.18 16.78 -14.76
CA ILE A 524 12.03 15.92 -15.94
C ILE A 524 12.78 14.60 -15.77
N LYS A 525 12.10 13.51 -16.17
CA LYS A 525 12.64 12.15 -16.20
C LYS A 525 12.12 11.42 -17.42
N VAL A 526 12.95 10.60 -18.04
CA VAL A 526 12.62 9.77 -19.18
C VAL A 526 12.98 8.34 -18.83
N PHE A 527 11.96 7.49 -18.70
CA PHE A 527 12.13 6.06 -18.50
C PHE A 527 11.76 5.33 -19.78
N VAL A 528 12.69 4.53 -20.28
CA VAL A 528 12.46 3.70 -21.46
C VAL A 528 12.68 2.23 -21.14
N ASP A 529 11.97 1.33 -21.81
CA ASP A 529 12.23 -0.09 -21.73
C ASP A 529 12.63 -0.69 -23.08
N GLU A 530 13.45 -1.74 -23.03
CA GLU A 530 13.85 -2.52 -24.20
C GLU A 530 14.32 -3.93 -23.81
N GLN A 531 14.40 -4.84 -24.78
CA GLN A 531 14.95 -6.17 -24.57
C GLN A 531 16.48 -6.17 -24.57
N ARG A 532 17.09 -5.39 -25.46
CA ARG A 532 18.54 -5.32 -25.65
C ARG A 532 19.00 -3.86 -25.71
N PRO A 533 20.12 -3.50 -25.04
CA PRO A 533 20.67 -2.16 -25.16
C PRO A 533 21.02 -1.76 -26.60
N GLU A 534 21.47 -2.69 -27.45
CA GLU A 534 21.90 -2.39 -28.82
C GLU A 534 20.75 -2.05 -29.78
N SER A 535 19.51 -2.35 -29.41
CA SER A 535 18.34 -2.00 -30.21
C SER A 535 18.12 -0.50 -30.31
N TRP A 536 18.71 0.28 -29.39
CA TRP A 536 18.65 1.74 -29.43
C TRP A 536 19.98 2.33 -29.89
N GLY A 537 19.92 3.39 -30.70
CA GLY A 537 21.11 4.04 -31.27
C GLY A 537 22.10 4.50 -30.19
N ALA A 538 23.40 4.31 -30.45
CA ALA A 538 24.49 4.57 -29.50
C ALA A 538 24.45 5.98 -28.89
N ASP A 539 24.22 7.01 -29.70
CA ASP A 539 24.18 8.42 -29.24
C ASP A 539 23.09 8.69 -28.19
N ALA A 540 21.97 7.98 -28.25
CA ALA A 540 20.90 8.11 -27.27
C ALA A 540 21.14 7.20 -26.05
N ARG A 541 21.71 6.01 -26.29
CA ARG A 541 22.10 5.05 -25.25
C ARG A 541 23.16 5.62 -24.32
N ASP A 542 24.16 6.34 -24.82
CA ASP A 542 25.25 6.90 -24.02
C ASP A 542 24.76 7.95 -22.99
N LEU A 543 23.56 8.50 -23.20
CA LEU A 543 22.93 9.46 -22.27
C LEU A 543 22.22 8.79 -21.09
N CYS A 544 21.97 7.47 -21.17
CA CYS A 544 21.19 6.75 -20.19
C CYS A 544 22.05 5.85 -19.31
N ASP A 545 21.59 5.62 -18.08
CA ASP A 545 22.03 4.46 -17.31
C ASP A 545 21.18 3.26 -17.73
N ILE A 546 21.84 2.15 -18.06
CA ILE A 546 21.22 0.88 -18.42
C ILE A 546 20.99 0.08 -17.14
N LEU A 547 19.74 -0.33 -16.93
CA LEU A 547 19.28 -1.14 -15.82
C LEU A 547 18.95 -2.53 -16.32
N THR A 548 19.92 -3.43 -16.23
CA THR A 548 19.76 -4.82 -16.69
C THR A 548 19.16 -5.67 -15.58
N ILE A 549 18.00 -6.29 -15.84
CA ILE A 549 17.36 -7.22 -14.91
C ILE A 549 18.03 -8.58 -15.03
N VAL A 550 18.89 -8.91 -14.07
CA VAL A 550 19.60 -10.20 -14.02
C VAL A 550 18.62 -11.31 -13.68
N SER A 551 17.88 -11.15 -12.57
CA SER A 551 16.91 -12.12 -12.08
C SER A 551 15.72 -11.44 -11.40
N SER A 552 14.55 -12.05 -11.54
CA SER A 552 13.36 -11.76 -10.74
C SER A 552 13.28 -12.83 -9.66
N GLY A 553 13.28 -12.43 -8.39
CA GLY A 553 13.01 -13.35 -7.29
C GLY A 553 11.55 -13.84 -7.30
N GLU A 554 11.30 -14.88 -6.52
CA GLU A 554 9.95 -15.32 -6.19
C GLU A 554 9.22 -14.29 -5.33
N GLU A 555 7.90 -14.39 -5.32
CA GLU A 555 7.04 -13.56 -4.49
C GLU A 555 7.29 -13.86 -3.01
N ARG A 556 7.41 -12.82 -2.20
CA ARG A 556 7.65 -12.89 -0.76
C ARG A 556 6.60 -12.08 -0.03
N LEU A 557 6.30 -12.47 1.21
CA LEU A 557 5.33 -11.78 2.04
C LEU A 557 6.03 -10.94 3.12
N ALA A 558 5.61 -9.68 3.28
CA ALA A 558 6.11 -8.79 4.33
C ALA A 558 5.47 -9.06 5.71
N MET A 559 4.39 -9.85 5.77
CA MET A 559 3.67 -10.13 7.01
C MET A 559 4.40 -11.21 7.84
N PRO A 560 4.82 -10.90 9.09
CA PRO A 560 5.53 -11.86 9.93
C PRO A 560 4.59 -13.01 10.35
N PHE A 561 5.15 -14.19 10.63
CA PHE A 561 4.45 -15.39 11.13
C PHE A 561 3.31 -15.96 10.25
N TYR A 562 3.21 -15.57 8.98
CA TYR A 562 2.11 -16.03 8.11
C TYR A 562 2.37 -17.41 7.45
N THR A 563 3.60 -17.92 7.55
CA THR A 563 4.01 -19.21 6.93
C THR A 563 3.14 -20.40 7.33
N ILE A 564 2.65 -20.45 8.57
CA ILE A 564 1.76 -21.52 9.03
C ILE A 564 0.37 -21.39 8.40
N GLU A 565 -0.16 -20.16 8.34
CA GLU A 565 -1.46 -19.87 7.75
C GLU A 565 -1.45 -20.17 6.24
N GLU A 566 -0.38 -19.78 5.57
CA GLU A 566 -0.11 -20.09 4.16
C GLU A 566 -0.08 -21.60 3.89
N MET A 567 0.70 -22.36 4.65
CA MET A 567 0.79 -23.82 4.50
C MET A 567 -0.59 -24.49 4.64
N LEU A 568 -1.41 -24.04 5.59
CA LEU A 568 -2.78 -24.53 5.76
C LEU A 568 -3.68 -24.16 4.58
N CYS A 569 -3.52 -22.96 4.03
CA CYS A 569 -4.28 -22.50 2.85
C CYS A 569 -3.92 -23.30 1.60
N GLU A 570 -2.63 -23.49 1.34
CA GLU A 570 -2.14 -24.25 0.18
C GLU A 570 -2.54 -25.71 0.25
N TRP A 571 -2.38 -26.35 1.41
CA TRP A 571 -2.79 -27.74 1.61
C TRP A 571 -4.30 -27.92 1.38
N ALA A 572 -5.12 -27.03 1.93
CA ALA A 572 -6.57 -27.08 1.74
C ALA A 572 -6.97 -26.85 0.28
N PHE A 573 -6.28 -25.96 -0.44
CA PHE A 573 -6.56 -25.66 -1.84
C PHE A 573 -6.13 -26.79 -2.78
N ALA A 574 -4.90 -27.31 -2.63
CA ALA A 574 -4.37 -28.39 -3.46
C ALA A 574 -5.21 -29.67 -3.33
N TRP A 575 -5.55 -30.07 -2.11
CA TRP A 575 -6.43 -31.22 -1.90
C TRP A 575 -7.83 -31.01 -2.51
N PHE A 576 -8.37 -29.80 -2.41
CA PHE A 576 -9.69 -29.49 -2.93
C PHE A 576 -9.74 -29.44 -4.47
N ILE A 577 -8.72 -28.87 -5.12
CA ILE A 577 -8.75 -28.64 -6.56
C ILE A 577 -8.75 -29.96 -7.34
N ASP A 578 -7.96 -30.95 -6.88
CA ASP A 578 -7.92 -32.29 -7.45
C ASP A 578 -9.29 -32.95 -7.35
N LEU A 579 -9.88 -32.97 -6.14
CA LEU A 579 -11.21 -33.50 -5.90
C LEU A 579 -12.29 -32.77 -6.72
N TYR A 580 -12.17 -31.45 -6.88
CA TYR A 580 -13.12 -30.63 -7.63
C TYR A 580 -13.08 -30.96 -9.13
N TYR A 581 -11.90 -31.11 -9.72
CA TYR A 581 -11.77 -31.43 -11.14
C TYR A 581 -12.14 -32.88 -11.47
N GLU A 582 -11.82 -33.84 -10.59
CA GLU A 582 -12.33 -35.22 -10.72
C GLU A 582 -13.87 -35.25 -10.74
N LEU A 583 -14.49 -34.50 -9.82
CA LEU A 583 -15.95 -34.44 -9.75
C LEU A 583 -16.58 -33.68 -10.92
N ARG A 584 -15.92 -32.61 -11.40
CA ARG A 584 -16.37 -31.86 -12.59
C ARG A 584 -16.27 -32.70 -13.87
N PHE A 585 -15.29 -33.60 -13.93
CA PHE A 585 -15.16 -34.55 -15.04
C PHE A 585 -16.31 -35.58 -15.04
N LEU A 586 -16.63 -36.13 -13.87
CA LEU A 586 -17.68 -37.15 -13.75
C LEU A 586 -19.10 -36.57 -13.80
N ARG A 587 -19.31 -35.33 -13.32
CA ARG A 587 -20.66 -34.80 -13.07
C ARG A 587 -20.86 -33.35 -13.50
N GLY A 588 -21.98 -33.10 -14.18
CA GLY A 588 -22.44 -31.76 -14.56
C GLY A 588 -23.41 -31.08 -13.57
N ASP A 589 -23.89 -31.79 -12.54
CA ASP A 589 -24.86 -31.28 -11.57
C ASP A 589 -24.23 -30.64 -10.32
N ASN A 590 -24.95 -29.72 -9.67
CA ASN A 590 -24.46 -29.04 -8.46
C ASN A 590 -24.87 -29.81 -7.19
N THR A 591 -23.87 -30.30 -6.44
CA THR A 591 -24.06 -31.10 -5.24
C THR A 591 -23.91 -30.26 -3.97
N LEU A 592 -24.63 -30.60 -2.89
CA LEU A 592 -24.53 -29.87 -1.61
C LEU A 592 -23.12 -29.94 -1.02
N PHE A 593 -22.52 -31.14 -1.01
CA PHE A 593 -21.16 -31.36 -0.51
C PHE A 593 -20.14 -30.46 -1.23
N MET A 594 -20.13 -30.49 -2.56
CA MET A 594 -19.19 -29.69 -3.35
C MET A 594 -19.48 -28.19 -3.22
N HIS A 595 -20.75 -27.79 -3.13
CA HIS A 595 -21.13 -26.39 -2.94
C HIS A 595 -20.58 -25.82 -1.62
N LEU A 596 -20.75 -26.55 -0.52
CA LEU A 596 -20.25 -26.14 0.80
C LEU A 596 -18.72 -26.15 0.85
N LEU A 597 -18.09 -27.21 0.32
CA LEU A 597 -16.64 -27.35 0.33
C LEU A 597 -15.98 -26.25 -0.52
N LYS A 598 -16.49 -26.01 -1.74
CA LYS A 598 -16.04 -24.92 -2.61
C LYS A 598 -16.23 -23.56 -1.94
N TRP A 599 -17.35 -23.35 -1.23
CA TRP A 599 -17.56 -22.11 -0.50
C TRP A 599 -16.51 -21.89 0.60
N VAL A 600 -16.24 -22.89 1.44
CA VAL A 600 -15.21 -22.80 2.49
C VAL A 600 -13.83 -22.56 1.91
N VAL A 601 -13.40 -23.41 0.97
CA VAL A 601 -12.06 -23.32 0.37
C VAL A 601 -11.90 -22.02 -0.41
N SER A 602 -12.94 -21.54 -1.11
CA SER A 602 -12.89 -20.24 -1.78
C SER A 602 -12.68 -19.07 -0.81
N LYS A 603 -13.18 -19.17 0.44
CA LYS A 603 -12.97 -18.13 1.46
C LYS A 603 -11.54 -18.14 2.00
N ILE A 604 -10.99 -19.34 2.21
CA ILE A 604 -9.60 -19.53 2.63
C ILE A 604 -8.65 -19.02 1.53
N TRP A 605 -8.88 -19.46 0.28
CA TRP A 605 -8.10 -19.03 -0.87
C TRP A 605 -8.19 -17.52 -1.12
N ALA A 606 -9.40 -16.94 -1.11
CA ALA A 606 -9.56 -15.49 -1.27
C ALA A 606 -8.97 -14.68 -0.12
N HIS A 607 -8.89 -15.25 1.10
CA HIS A 607 -8.17 -14.62 2.19
C HIS A 607 -6.66 -14.59 1.91
N ASN A 608 -6.10 -15.74 1.52
CA ASN A 608 -4.68 -15.86 1.17
C ASN A 608 -4.28 -14.92 0.02
N GLU A 609 -5.06 -14.93 -1.06
CA GLU A 609 -4.87 -14.05 -2.22
C GLU A 609 -4.89 -12.57 -1.81
N ARG A 610 -5.81 -12.16 -0.93
CA ARG A 610 -5.85 -10.77 -0.43
C ARG A 610 -4.64 -10.39 0.40
N ILE A 611 -4.08 -11.32 1.18
CA ILE A 611 -2.88 -11.09 1.98
C ILE A 611 -1.67 -10.91 1.05
N TYR A 612 -1.51 -11.79 0.07
CA TYR A 612 -0.47 -11.70 -0.96
C TYR A 612 -0.59 -10.44 -1.83
N ASN A 613 -1.79 -10.07 -2.26
CA ASN A 613 -2.00 -8.84 -3.03
C ASN A 613 -1.67 -7.57 -2.21
N LYS A 614 -1.91 -7.58 -0.90
CA LYS A 614 -1.66 -6.42 -0.02
C LYS A 614 -0.22 -6.31 0.47
N PHE A 615 0.38 -7.43 0.86
CA PHE A 615 1.65 -7.48 1.58
C PHE A 615 2.75 -8.22 0.81
N GLY A 616 2.44 -8.74 -0.37
CA GLY A 616 3.38 -9.42 -1.25
C GLY A 616 4.28 -8.43 -2.00
N TYR A 617 5.53 -8.84 -2.17
CA TYR A 617 6.53 -8.11 -2.93
C TYR A 617 7.52 -9.06 -3.62
N CYS A 618 8.12 -8.59 -4.70
CA CYS A 618 9.12 -9.30 -5.48
C CYS A 618 10.43 -8.52 -5.46
N VAL A 619 11.57 -9.22 -5.31
CA VAL A 619 12.90 -8.58 -5.33
C VAL A 619 13.52 -8.77 -6.70
N LEU A 620 13.80 -7.68 -7.41
CA LEU A 620 14.57 -7.69 -8.65
C LEU A 620 16.06 -7.47 -8.34
N SER A 621 16.92 -8.30 -8.94
CA SER A 621 18.36 -8.08 -8.96
C SER A 621 18.72 -7.31 -10.22
N ILE A 622 19.13 -6.06 -10.06
CA ILE A 622 19.42 -5.14 -11.17
C ILE A 622 20.91 -4.86 -11.21
N GLU A 623 21.48 -4.91 -12.40
CA GLU A 623 22.81 -4.40 -12.69
C GLU A 623 22.68 -3.03 -13.34
N LYS A 624 23.22 -2.02 -12.66
CA LYS A 624 23.29 -0.64 -13.14
C LYS A 624 24.63 -0.43 -13.85
N GLU A 625 24.58 0.01 -15.09
CA GLU A 625 25.74 0.32 -15.91
C GLU A 625 25.52 1.65 -16.65
N ARG A 626 26.59 2.39 -16.96
CA ARG A 626 26.49 3.55 -17.84
C ARG A 626 26.22 3.10 -19.28
N GLY A 627 25.52 3.93 -20.05
CA GLY A 627 25.20 3.68 -21.46
C GLY A 627 26.38 3.32 -22.36
N THR A 628 27.59 3.80 -22.03
CA THR A 628 28.81 3.50 -22.78
C THR A 628 29.32 2.07 -22.59
N GLN A 629 28.86 1.37 -21.54
CA GLN A 629 29.24 -0.01 -21.19
C GLN A 629 30.73 -0.23 -20.84
N ASP A 630 31.45 0.84 -20.47
CA ASP A 630 32.88 0.77 -20.12
C ASP A 630 33.12 0.44 -18.63
N SER A 631 32.09 0.57 -17.80
CA SER A 631 32.20 0.51 -16.33
C SER A 631 31.72 -0.82 -15.77
N LYS A 632 32.38 -1.32 -14.71
CA LYS A 632 31.89 -2.51 -13.99
C LYS A 632 30.45 -2.30 -13.50
N PRO A 633 29.52 -3.24 -13.76
CA PRO A 633 28.13 -3.10 -13.38
C PRO A 633 27.97 -3.10 -11.86
N GLN A 634 27.17 -2.17 -11.35
CA GLN A 634 26.83 -2.09 -9.93
C GLN A 634 25.57 -2.90 -9.63
N LYS A 635 25.69 -3.89 -8.75
CA LYS A 635 24.55 -4.71 -8.34
C LYS A 635 23.70 -3.98 -7.32
N LYS A 636 22.42 -3.79 -7.64
CA LYS A 636 21.40 -3.16 -6.78
C LYS A 636 20.20 -4.09 -6.66
N ARG A 637 19.44 -3.93 -5.57
CA ARG A 637 18.17 -4.63 -5.34
C ARG A 637 17.03 -3.63 -5.45
N TYR A 638 16.00 -4.00 -6.19
CA TYR A 638 14.79 -3.21 -6.36
C TYR A 638 13.59 -4.02 -5.89
N PHE A 639 12.64 -3.37 -5.22
CA PHE A 639 11.52 -4.05 -4.57
C PHE A 639 10.21 -3.69 -5.28
N LEU A 640 9.59 -4.64 -5.97
CA LEU A 640 8.27 -4.45 -6.57
C LEU A 640 7.19 -4.89 -5.59
N ALA A 641 6.41 -3.95 -5.07
CA ALA A 641 5.29 -4.27 -4.19
C ALA A 641 4.02 -4.52 -5.00
N ASN A 642 3.35 -5.65 -4.76
CA ASN A 642 2.18 -6.05 -5.55
C ASN A 642 1.05 -5.03 -5.45
N TYR A 643 0.79 -4.54 -4.23
CA TYR A 643 -0.29 -3.60 -3.98
C TYR A 643 -0.12 -2.26 -4.72
N LYS A 644 1.13 -1.84 -4.95
CA LYS A 644 1.44 -0.64 -5.71
C LYS A 644 1.19 -0.84 -7.20
N ILE A 645 1.57 -1.99 -7.74
CA ILE A 645 1.71 -2.26 -9.17
C ILE A 645 0.51 -2.98 -9.79
N TYR A 646 0.04 -4.07 -9.19
CA TYR A 646 -1.01 -4.93 -9.76
C TYR A 646 -2.42 -4.49 -9.39
N ARG A 647 -2.57 -3.25 -8.95
CA ARG A 647 -3.87 -2.63 -8.66
C ARG A 647 -4.43 -1.99 -9.92
N ASP A 648 -4.44 -2.69 -11.05
CA ASP A 648 -4.82 -2.16 -12.37
C ASP A 648 -4.11 -0.83 -12.71
N ARG A 649 -2.80 -0.76 -12.42
CA ARG A 649 -1.99 0.42 -12.77
C ARG A 649 -1.64 0.47 -14.24
N PHE A 650 -1.37 -0.68 -14.83
CA PHE A 650 -1.02 -0.83 -16.23
C PHE A 650 -1.35 -2.28 -16.63
N SER A 651 -1.51 -2.52 -17.93
CA SER A 651 -1.63 -3.87 -18.47
C SER A 651 -0.34 -4.23 -19.20
N THR A 652 0.09 -5.48 -19.06
CA THR A 652 1.30 -5.99 -19.74
C THR A 652 1.08 -6.23 -21.24
N ASP A 653 -0.18 -6.28 -21.66
CA ASP A 653 -0.64 -6.55 -23.02
C ASP A 653 -1.11 -5.27 -23.72
N CYS A 654 -0.35 -4.19 -23.62
CA CYS A 654 -0.71 -2.87 -24.16
C CYS A 654 -1.01 -2.84 -25.68
N PHE A 655 -0.61 -3.86 -26.44
CA PHE A 655 -0.88 -4.01 -27.87
C PHE A 655 -1.90 -5.12 -28.20
N SER A 656 -2.61 -5.67 -27.21
CA SER A 656 -3.56 -6.77 -27.46
C SER A 656 -4.68 -6.37 -28.42
N ASP A 657 -5.21 -5.15 -28.30
CA ASP A 657 -6.26 -4.64 -29.20
C ASP A 657 -5.83 -4.57 -30.67
N TYR A 658 -4.56 -4.27 -30.95
CA TYR A 658 -4.02 -4.32 -32.32
C TYR A 658 -4.08 -5.76 -32.89
N PHE A 659 -3.69 -6.75 -32.09
CA PHE A 659 -3.76 -8.16 -32.52
C PHE A 659 -5.20 -8.68 -32.60
N ASN A 660 -6.10 -8.20 -31.73
CA ASN A 660 -7.52 -8.54 -31.78
C ASN A 660 -8.15 -8.06 -33.09
N ASP A 661 -7.89 -6.82 -33.50
CA ASP A 661 -8.37 -6.27 -34.77
C ASP A 661 -7.82 -7.06 -35.98
N LEU A 662 -6.54 -7.46 -35.95
CA LEU A 662 -5.95 -8.33 -36.98
C LEU A 662 -6.64 -9.70 -37.03
N ALA A 663 -6.88 -10.31 -35.87
CA ALA A 663 -7.50 -11.62 -35.75
C ALA A 663 -8.95 -11.60 -36.22
N GLU A 664 -9.73 -10.59 -35.83
CA GLU A 664 -11.12 -10.40 -36.27
C GLU A 664 -11.23 -10.27 -37.80
N LYS A 665 -10.31 -9.51 -38.41
CA LYS A 665 -10.27 -9.35 -39.88
C LYS A 665 -9.91 -10.62 -40.63
N SER A 666 -9.20 -11.55 -40.00
CA SER A 666 -8.75 -12.79 -40.67
C SER A 666 -9.91 -13.74 -40.98
N GLY A 667 -10.94 -13.78 -40.13
CA GLY A 667 -12.08 -14.68 -40.26
C GLY A 667 -11.73 -16.18 -40.13
N VAL A 668 -10.50 -16.52 -39.74
CA VAL A 668 -10.01 -17.90 -39.58
C VAL A 668 -9.44 -18.11 -38.19
N GLY A 669 -9.71 -19.28 -37.61
CA GLY A 669 -9.18 -19.72 -36.32
C GLY A 669 -8.11 -20.79 -36.45
N LEU A 670 -7.50 -21.16 -35.33
CA LEU A 670 -6.47 -22.22 -35.29
C LEU A 670 -6.98 -23.58 -35.83
N MET A 671 -8.29 -23.85 -35.73
CA MET A 671 -8.91 -25.07 -36.26
C MET A 671 -8.91 -25.14 -37.78
N ASP A 672 -8.80 -24.00 -38.47
CA ASP A 672 -8.78 -23.90 -39.93
C ASP A 672 -7.36 -24.09 -40.49
N TYR A 673 -6.35 -24.14 -39.61
CA TYR A 673 -4.96 -24.27 -40.02
C TYR A 673 -4.68 -25.71 -40.42
N ARG A 674 -4.02 -25.90 -41.56
CA ARG A 674 -3.62 -27.24 -42.03
C ARG A 674 -2.65 -27.86 -41.04
N ALA A 675 -3.05 -28.97 -40.41
CA ALA A 675 -2.17 -29.80 -39.59
C ALA A 675 -1.26 -30.68 -40.48
N TYR A 676 -0.08 -31.00 -39.98
CA TYR A 676 0.79 -31.98 -40.63
C TYR A 676 0.14 -33.37 -40.63
N ALA A 677 0.19 -34.06 -41.76
CA ALA A 677 -0.38 -35.40 -41.91
C ALA A 677 0.43 -36.49 -41.19
N SER A 678 1.73 -36.27 -40.94
CA SER A 678 2.60 -37.23 -40.26
C SER A 678 3.68 -36.53 -39.43
N VAL A 679 4.42 -37.31 -38.64
CA VAL A 679 5.56 -36.81 -37.83
C VAL A 679 6.63 -36.13 -38.69
N LYS A 680 6.78 -36.55 -39.96
CA LYS A 680 7.67 -35.92 -40.93
C LYS A 680 6.85 -35.08 -41.91
N ALA A 681 7.17 -33.79 -41.99
CA ALA A 681 6.58 -32.90 -42.98
C ALA A 681 6.93 -33.36 -44.42
N SER A 682 5.91 -33.45 -45.27
CA SER A 682 6.07 -33.63 -46.71
C SER A 682 6.60 -32.36 -47.37
N VAL A 683 7.12 -32.47 -48.60
CA VAL A 683 7.63 -31.31 -49.35
C VAL A 683 6.55 -30.25 -49.57
N GLU A 684 5.31 -30.66 -49.81
CA GLU A 684 4.18 -29.73 -49.97
C GLU A 684 3.86 -28.98 -48.67
N GLU A 685 3.88 -29.68 -47.54
CA GLU A 685 3.64 -29.06 -46.22
C GLU A 685 4.78 -28.11 -45.83
N LEU A 686 6.04 -28.46 -46.15
CA LEU A 686 7.18 -27.55 -45.98
C LEU A 686 7.01 -26.27 -46.81
N LYS A 687 6.58 -26.40 -48.07
CA LYS A 687 6.33 -25.24 -48.95
C LYS A 687 5.14 -24.39 -48.47
N ALA A 688 4.13 -25.00 -47.85
CA ALA A 688 2.97 -24.30 -47.30
C ALA A 688 3.30 -23.40 -46.09
N GLN A 689 4.45 -23.58 -45.43
CA GLN A 689 4.87 -22.75 -44.30
C GLN A 689 5.13 -21.28 -44.67
N ASN A 690 5.36 -20.98 -45.96
CA ASN A 690 5.84 -19.66 -46.41
C ASN A 690 7.11 -19.17 -45.70
N SER A 691 7.94 -20.09 -45.20
CA SER A 691 9.19 -19.79 -44.49
C SER A 691 10.29 -19.33 -45.44
N TYR A 692 11.02 -18.27 -45.07
CA TYR A 692 12.22 -17.81 -45.81
C TYR A 692 13.25 -18.92 -45.95
N PHE A 693 13.58 -19.61 -44.86
CA PHE A 693 14.55 -20.71 -44.88
C PHE A 693 14.17 -21.84 -45.85
N ILE A 694 12.90 -22.24 -45.87
CA ILE A 694 12.44 -23.28 -46.81
C ILE A 694 12.49 -22.77 -48.25
N ARG A 695 12.14 -21.50 -48.49
CA ARG A 695 12.26 -20.89 -49.82
C ARG A 695 13.71 -20.85 -50.30
N ASP A 696 14.65 -20.50 -49.41
CA ASP A 696 16.09 -20.48 -49.70
C ASP A 696 16.62 -21.87 -50.04
N LEU A 697 16.18 -22.92 -49.32
CA LEU A 697 16.56 -24.32 -49.62
C LEU A 697 16.09 -24.78 -51.01
N TYR A 698 14.97 -24.23 -51.51
CA TYR A 698 14.45 -24.56 -52.83
C TYR A 698 14.89 -23.55 -53.92
N GLY A 699 15.78 -22.62 -53.60
CA GLY A 699 16.48 -21.76 -54.56
C GLY A 699 15.54 -20.90 -55.42
N LYS A 700 14.85 -19.94 -54.80
CA LYS A 700 14.40 -18.75 -55.54
C LYS A 700 15.43 -17.64 -55.43
#